data_AF-A0A345NWG0-F1
#
_entry.id   AF-A0A345NWG0-F1
#
_cell.length_a   1.000
_cell.length_b   1.000
_cell.length_c   1.000
_cell.angle_alpha   90.00
_cell.angle_beta   90.00
_cell.angle_gamma   90.00
#
_symmetry.space_group_name_H-M   'P 1'
#
loop_
_entity.id
_entity.type
_entity.pdbx_description
1 polymer ?
#
loop_
_entity_poly.entity_id
_entity_poly.type
_entity_poly.pdbx_seq_one_letter_code
_entity_poly.pdbx_strand_id
1 'polypeptide(L)'
;MDIYQEFSARHMMSVLDSEAFLDYLLRQWTLRGRHLDVCHVIDHPKFEEIIEDYKDEERFSVFLELSQLYKGEIPLANTYNDTLLAIAYGEDFDPLDMESTIHVKGDWKFHLWFYYLNNEGYIHEAWELFDNEIYPLCTSLGNTRTEHIQAVSRYFDEICILMEKTKDPDILYGVDEKTVRNLHELFLLIIRNNILIDLSSKQSFCENLVHFFVNKNMHEVGVEFYITFKEFFNLNDTLTVLKLVDLSEHANNYYAVNVIYGDIQTVKYRIDKYKSEITDHLDAISEYILRVKHLIEEEHGEMLQEFSFIKESFDFFFDECSIYEDVSTDFSDLSFPEKDQLLRKLLDAVICFFKDQKQLTSDAGNKLEPALSMLIDYEVGIEGMRLRNRILSLSPSAGIDYKEMIITEALAKLRDFLTEFYLIKLSQDAGMILQKYGKKVIESYDEAKAFTLLKKNYAALRPSDYSVNHKKIYGFTTEEEQRFVEEDHRVDKLVAFDEVKKLLLTAEWHWQNHLQFLDSDLATNENTPGQEYTFIVANYLKAVEIFLCEKLAEIQLEKENLPRIQIYKFGQPKDVLVGSEDYRKYVTMGNFYHYILDYGTTILKPTADKRKVKEYVTHWTANVRNSRFHKDTILSIDETTSIRKDTLVIFKRLLSDFD
;
A
#
# COMPACT_ATOMS: atom_id res chain seq x y z
N MET A 1 -12.71 -37.52 -24.62
CA MET A 1 -13.63 -38.45 -25.30
C MET A 1 -14.84 -37.61 -25.65
N ASP A 2 -15.22 -37.56 -26.92
CA ASP A 2 -16.30 -36.69 -27.39
C ASP A 2 -17.62 -37.03 -26.65
N ILE A 3 -18.36 -36.04 -26.16
CA ILE A 3 -19.62 -36.22 -25.40
C ILE A 3 -20.59 -37.13 -26.16
N TYR A 4 -20.63 -37.02 -27.49
CA TYR A 4 -21.40 -37.89 -28.35
C TYR A 4 -20.99 -39.37 -28.25
N GLN A 5 -19.68 -39.64 -28.22
CA GLN A 5 -19.15 -41.00 -28.10
C GLN A 5 -19.41 -41.58 -26.71
N GLU A 6 -19.35 -40.75 -25.67
CA GLU A 6 -19.59 -41.19 -24.30
C GLU A 6 -21.08 -41.46 -24.02
N PHE A 7 -21.97 -40.61 -24.55
CA PHE A 7 -23.41 -40.86 -24.50
C PHE A 7 -23.78 -42.16 -25.23
N SER A 8 -23.31 -42.30 -26.48
CA SER A 8 -23.59 -43.48 -27.31
C SER A 8 -23.03 -44.77 -26.71
N ALA A 9 -21.92 -44.69 -25.96
CA ALA A 9 -21.34 -45.82 -25.25
C ALA A 9 -22.12 -46.22 -23.98
N ARG A 10 -22.77 -45.26 -23.30
CA ARG A 10 -23.50 -45.48 -22.04
C ARG A 10 -24.98 -45.79 -22.25
N HIS A 11 -25.55 -45.36 -23.36
CA HIS A 11 -26.95 -45.54 -23.69
C HIS A 11 -27.06 -46.26 -25.03
N MET A 12 -26.66 -47.54 -25.04
CA MET A 12 -26.89 -48.40 -26.19
C MET A 12 -28.40 -48.45 -26.46
N MET A 13 -28.82 -47.96 -27.63
CA MET A 13 -30.21 -47.83 -28.14
C MET A 13 -30.85 -46.43 -28.03
N SER A 14 -30.26 -45.44 -27.36
CA SER A 14 -30.80 -44.07 -27.40
C SER A 14 -30.28 -43.32 -28.63
N VAL A 15 -31.18 -42.64 -29.34
CA VAL A 15 -30.84 -41.73 -30.43
C VAL A 15 -30.34 -40.40 -29.83
N LEU A 16 -29.47 -39.69 -30.54
CA LEU A 16 -29.04 -38.34 -30.12
C LEU A 16 -30.24 -37.37 -30.05
N ASP A 17 -31.33 -37.67 -30.74
CA ASP A 17 -32.60 -36.94 -30.74
C ASP A 17 -33.53 -37.46 -29.63
N SER A 18 -33.02 -37.62 -28.40
CA SER A 18 -33.84 -38.13 -27.29
C SER A 18 -33.77 -37.25 -26.05
N GLU A 19 -34.86 -37.21 -25.28
CA GLU A 19 -34.92 -36.53 -23.98
C GLU A 19 -33.78 -37.00 -23.05
N ALA A 20 -33.40 -38.28 -23.15
CA ALA A 20 -32.25 -38.85 -22.43
C ALA A 20 -30.91 -38.20 -22.82
N PHE A 21 -30.74 -37.74 -24.06
CA PHE A 21 -29.56 -37.01 -24.51
C PHE A 21 -29.54 -35.58 -23.97
N LEU A 22 -30.68 -34.90 -23.96
CA LEU A 22 -30.81 -33.56 -23.37
C LEU A 22 -30.52 -33.58 -21.86
N ASP A 23 -31.09 -34.54 -21.14
CA ASP A 23 -30.78 -34.79 -19.72
C ASP A 23 -29.30 -35.10 -19.49
N TYR A 24 -28.69 -35.84 -20.41
CA TYR A 24 -27.27 -36.15 -20.35
C TYR A 24 -26.41 -34.91 -20.56
N LEU A 25 -26.76 -34.02 -21.50
CA LEU A 25 -26.06 -32.76 -21.73
C LEU A 25 -26.18 -31.81 -20.55
N LEU A 26 -27.36 -31.71 -19.92
CA LEU A 26 -27.56 -30.95 -18.68
C LEU A 26 -26.73 -31.51 -17.52
N ARG A 27 -26.68 -32.84 -17.40
CA ARG A 27 -25.78 -33.50 -16.44
C ARG A 27 -24.31 -33.26 -16.78
N GLN A 28 -23.93 -33.20 -18.05
CA GLN A 28 -22.56 -32.86 -18.44
C GLN A 28 -22.24 -31.39 -18.19
N TRP A 29 -23.18 -30.49 -18.38
CA TRP A 29 -23.03 -29.07 -18.09
C TRP A 29 -22.71 -28.82 -16.62
N THR A 30 -23.42 -29.53 -15.74
CA THR A 30 -23.25 -29.46 -14.28
C THR A 30 -22.01 -30.21 -13.77
N LEU A 31 -21.36 -31.01 -14.62
CA LEU A 31 -20.11 -31.70 -14.29
C LEU A 31 -18.89 -30.83 -14.60
N ARG A 32 -17.90 -30.91 -13.72
CA ARG A 32 -16.73 -30.03 -13.76
C ARG A 32 -15.98 -30.10 -15.10
N GLY A 33 -15.73 -28.93 -15.70
CA GLY A 33 -14.91 -28.77 -16.91
C GLY A 33 -15.57 -29.24 -18.20
N ARG A 34 -16.80 -29.77 -18.12
CA ARG A 34 -17.55 -30.39 -19.21
C ARG A 34 -18.57 -29.45 -19.86
N HIS A 35 -18.81 -28.28 -19.28
CA HIS A 35 -19.64 -27.23 -19.86
C HIS A 35 -19.12 -26.75 -21.23
N LEU A 36 -17.80 -26.63 -21.42
CA LEU A 36 -17.20 -26.30 -22.72
C LEU A 36 -17.40 -27.40 -23.76
N ASP A 37 -17.30 -28.66 -23.33
CA ASP A 37 -17.57 -29.80 -24.21
C ASP A 37 -19.06 -29.81 -24.63
N VAL A 38 -19.96 -29.43 -23.73
CA VAL A 38 -21.40 -29.27 -24.04
C VAL A 38 -21.62 -28.10 -25.00
N CYS A 39 -20.95 -26.95 -24.83
CA CYS A 39 -20.99 -25.85 -25.81
C CYS A 39 -20.53 -26.32 -27.20
N HIS A 40 -19.45 -27.09 -27.29
CA HIS A 40 -18.94 -27.60 -28.57
C HIS A 40 -19.89 -28.61 -29.25
N VAL A 41 -20.63 -29.38 -28.45
CA VAL A 41 -21.72 -30.25 -28.94
C VAL A 41 -22.85 -29.41 -29.51
N ILE A 42 -23.24 -28.35 -28.81
CA ILE A 42 -24.32 -27.46 -29.21
C ILE A 42 -23.95 -26.68 -30.50
N ASP A 43 -22.69 -26.25 -30.65
CA ASP A 43 -22.17 -25.52 -31.82
C ASP A 43 -22.02 -26.41 -33.09
N HIS A 44 -22.17 -27.72 -32.97
CA HIS A 44 -21.96 -28.64 -34.08
C HIS A 44 -23.17 -28.59 -35.05
N PRO A 45 -23.00 -28.47 -36.38
CA PRO A 45 -24.11 -28.33 -37.34
C PRO A 45 -25.15 -29.46 -37.31
N LYS A 46 -24.72 -30.68 -36.94
CA LYS A 46 -25.63 -31.81 -36.75
C LYS A 46 -26.55 -31.67 -35.53
N PHE A 47 -26.21 -30.83 -34.56
CA PHE A 47 -27.03 -30.57 -33.39
C PHE A 47 -28.29 -29.78 -33.74
N GLU A 48 -28.21 -28.85 -34.69
CA GLU A 48 -29.40 -28.18 -35.24
C GLU A 48 -30.35 -29.17 -35.92
N GLU A 49 -29.81 -30.17 -36.65
CA GLU A 49 -30.59 -31.24 -37.28
C GLU A 49 -31.25 -32.17 -36.23
N ILE A 50 -30.55 -32.45 -35.13
CA ILE A 50 -30.98 -33.34 -34.02
C ILE A 50 -32.17 -32.76 -33.23
N ILE A 51 -32.30 -31.43 -33.15
CA ILE A 51 -33.30 -30.77 -32.30
C ILE A 51 -34.37 -30.00 -33.10
N GLU A 52 -34.33 -30.04 -34.43
CA GLU A 52 -35.43 -29.51 -35.25
C GLU A 52 -36.78 -30.17 -34.90
N ASP A 53 -36.75 -31.41 -34.41
CA ASP A 53 -37.90 -32.20 -33.95
C ASP A 53 -38.44 -31.77 -32.56
N TYR A 54 -37.72 -30.92 -31.81
CA TYR A 54 -38.11 -30.43 -30.48
C TYR A 54 -38.22 -28.90 -30.42
N LYS A 55 -38.42 -28.24 -31.57
CA LYS A 55 -38.55 -26.78 -31.71
C LYS A 55 -39.60 -26.13 -30.81
N ASP A 56 -40.61 -26.89 -30.39
CA ASP A 56 -41.71 -26.45 -29.53
C ASP A 56 -41.47 -26.72 -28.03
N GLU A 57 -40.35 -27.36 -27.64
CA GLU A 57 -39.98 -27.54 -26.23
C GLU A 57 -39.15 -26.36 -25.70
N GLU A 58 -39.57 -25.81 -24.56
CA GLU A 58 -38.94 -24.66 -23.89
C GLU A 58 -37.44 -24.88 -23.59
N ARG A 59 -37.02 -26.14 -23.41
CA ARG A 59 -35.63 -26.55 -23.18
C ARG A 59 -34.76 -26.41 -24.43
N PHE A 60 -35.33 -26.48 -25.64
CA PHE A 60 -34.60 -26.29 -26.89
C PHE A 60 -34.20 -24.83 -27.13
N SER A 61 -35.10 -23.88 -26.83
CA SER A 61 -34.80 -22.44 -26.86
C SER A 61 -33.57 -22.10 -26.00
N VAL A 62 -33.49 -22.68 -24.80
CA VAL A 62 -32.37 -22.50 -23.86
C VAL A 62 -31.04 -22.98 -24.46
N PHE A 63 -31.01 -24.14 -25.13
CA PHE A 63 -29.78 -24.65 -25.74
C PHE A 63 -29.35 -23.86 -26.98
N LEU A 64 -30.29 -23.42 -27.82
CA LEU A 64 -29.99 -22.60 -29.00
C LEU A 64 -29.40 -21.25 -28.59
N GLU A 65 -29.89 -20.66 -27.49
CA GLU A 65 -29.45 -19.37 -26.98
C GLU A 65 -28.16 -19.46 -26.16
N LEU A 66 -27.92 -20.54 -25.41
CA LEU A 66 -26.61 -20.84 -24.80
C LEU A 66 -25.49 -20.94 -25.85
N SER A 67 -25.79 -21.43 -27.06
CA SER A 67 -24.85 -21.46 -28.19
C SER A 67 -24.56 -20.07 -28.75
N GLN A 68 -25.59 -19.20 -28.82
CA GLN A 68 -25.46 -17.84 -29.32
C GLN A 68 -24.72 -16.94 -28.32
N LEU A 69 -24.89 -17.21 -27.02
CA LEU A 69 -24.14 -16.61 -25.91
C LEU A 69 -22.63 -16.92 -25.93
N TYR A 70 -22.21 -18.04 -26.51
CA TYR A 70 -20.77 -18.39 -26.62
C TYR A 70 -20.07 -17.65 -27.77
N LYS A 71 -20.81 -17.21 -28.80
CA LYS A 71 -20.26 -16.46 -29.95
C LYS A 71 -20.11 -14.95 -29.70
N GLY A 72 -20.62 -14.43 -28.59
CA GLY A 72 -20.40 -13.06 -28.15
C GLY A 72 -19.84 -13.04 -26.72
N GLU A 73 -18.88 -12.16 -26.43
CA GLU A 73 -18.45 -11.85 -25.07
C GLU A 73 -19.57 -11.12 -24.30
N ILE A 74 -20.68 -11.81 -23.99
CA ILE A 74 -21.84 -11.26 -23.28
C ILE A 74 -22.20 -12.19 -22.11
N PRO A 75 -22.39 -11.66 -20.88
CA PRO A 75 -22.87 -12.42 -19.72
C PRO A 75 -24.19 -13.14 -20.04
N LEU A 76 -24.44 -14.31 -19.44
CA LEU A 76 -25.71 -15.06 -19.56
C LEU A 76 -26.87 -14.08 -19.40
N ALA A 77 -27.58 -13.80 -20.49
CA ALA A 77 -28.54 -12.71 -20.58
C ALA A 77 -29.71 -12.93 -19.60
N ASN A 78 -30.14 -11.84 -18.95
CA ASN A 78 -31.21 -11.73 -17.92
C ASN A 78 -32.57 -12.36 -18.28
N THR A 79 -32.74 -12.96 -19.47
CA THR A 79 -34.03 -13.42 -19.99
C THR A 79 -34.38 -14.85 -19.57
N TYR A 80 -33.41 -15.70 -19.21
CA TYR A 80 -33.64 -17.15 -18.98
C TYR A 80 -33.08 -17.66 -17.64
N ASN A 81 -32.82 -16.75 -16.71
CA ASN A 81 -32.22 -17.01 -15.41
C ASN A 81 -33.06 -17.99 -14.57
N ASP A 82 -34.39 -17.81 -14.54
CA ASP A 82 -35.32 -18.69 -13.83
C ASP A 82 -35.36 -20.11 -14.41
N THR A 83 -35.35 -20.23 -15.74
CA THR A 83 -35.37 -21.52 -16.44
C THR A 83 -34.10 -22.31 -16.16
N LEU A 84 -32.93 -21.65 -16.13
CA LEU A 84 -31.66 -22.30 -15.81
C LEU A 84 -31.61 -22.79 -14.36
N LEU A 85 -32.15 -22.02 -13.41
CA LEU A 85 -32.27 -22.45 -12.02
C LEU A 85 -33.24 -23.63 -11.85
N ALA A 86 -34.41 -23.58 -12.49
CA ALA A 86 -35.39 -24.65 -12.45
C ALA A 86 -34.83 -25.97 -13.01
N ILE A 87 -34.03 -25.89 -14.07
CA ILE A 87 -33.37 -27.06 -14.64
C ILE A 87 -32.26 -27.61 -13.72
N ALA A 88 -31.47 -26.73 -13.10
CA ALA A 88 -30.34 -27.15 -12.26
C ALA A 88 -30.79 -27.67 -10.88
N TYR A 89 -31.78 -27.03 -10.28
CA TYR A 89 -32.17 -27.23 -8.88
C TYR A 89 -33.57 -27.81 -8.70
N GLY A 90 -34.42 -27.78 -9.73
CA GLY A 90 -35.80 -28.28 -9.74
C GLY A 90 -36.82 -27.15 -9.94
N GLU A 91 -37.99 -27.47 -10.51
CA GLU A 91 -39.05 -26.48 -10.80
C GLU A 91 -39.60 -25.78 -9.55
N ASP A 92 -39.55 -26.46 -8.39
CA ASP A 92 -40.00 -25.92 -7.10
C ASP A 92 -38.88 -25.15 -6.35
N PHE A 93 -37.70 -24.98 -6.96
CA PHE A 93 -36.58 -24.28 -6.33
C PHE A 93 -36.84 -22.78 -6.27
N ASP A 94 -36.89 -22.23 -5.05
CA ASP A 94 -36.95 -20.78 -4.83
C ASP A 94 -35.53 -20.24 -4.58
N PRO A 95 -34.96 -19.42 -5.50
CA PRO A 95 -33.63 -18.85 -5.32
C PRO A 95 -33.55 -17.82 -4.18
N LEU A 96 -34.67 -17.34 -3.64
CA LEU A 96 -34.68 -16.41 -2.51
C LEU A 96 -34.83 -17.13 -1.15
N ASP A 97 -35.15 -18.42 -1.15
CA ASP A 97 -35.21 -19.24 0.06
C ASP A 97 -33.86 -19.93 0.32
N MET A 98 -33.10 -19.41 1.29
CA MET A 98 -31.79 -19.96 1.69
C MET A 98 -31.88 -21.36 2.33
N GLU A 99 -33.08 -21.80 2.74
CA GLU A 99 -33.31 -23.16 3.24
C GLU A 99 -33.66 -24.16 2.11
N SER A 100 -33.75 -23.69 0.86
CA SER A 100 -34.03 -24.52 -0.31
C SER A 100 -33.08 -25.71 -0.43
N THR A 101 -33.66 -26.90 -0.59
CA THR A 101 -32.86 -28.14 -0.67
C THR A 101 -32.33 -28.36 -2.08
N ILE A 102 -31.03 -28.17 -2.28
CA ILE A 102 -30.39 -28.47 -3.56
C ILE A 102 -30.01 -29.95 -3.68
N HIS A 103 -30.36 -30.57 -4.80
CA HIS A 103 -29.98 -31.97 -5.10
C HIS A 103 -28.62 -32.09 -5.82
N VAL A 104 -28.08 -30.95 -6.28
CA VAL A 104 -26.79 -30.85 -6.99
C VAL A 104 -25.63 -31.11 -6.04
N LYS A 105 -24.65 -31.90 -6.50
CA LYS A 105 -23.45 -32.27 -5.73
C LYS A 105 -22.18 -31.69 -6.36
N GLY A 106 -21.11 -31.64 -5.58
CA GLY A 106 -19.79 -31.18 -6.01
C GLY A 106 -19.52 -29.72 -5.68
N ASP A 107 -18.31 -29.27 -6.01
CA ASP A 107 -17.81 -27.98 -5.55
C ASP A 107 -18.46 -26.78 -6.28
N TRP A 108 -19.18 -27.02 -7.38
CA TRP A 108 -19.82 -25.99 -8.20
C TRP A 108 -21.31 -25.81 -7.91
N LYS A 109 -21.84 -26.55 -6.92
CA LYS A 109 -23.28 -26.69 -6.69
C LYS A 109 -24.01 -25.37 -6.39
N PHE A 110 -23.32 -24.31 -5.97
CA PHE A 110 -23.94 -23.01 -5.67
C PHE A 110 -23.66 -21.94 -6.73
N HIS A 111 -22.87 -22.23 -7.77
CA HIS A 111 -22.40 -21.20 -8.70
C HIS A 111 -23.55 -20.54 -9.49
N LEU A 112 -24.48 -21.33 -10.03
CA LEU A 112 -25.62 -20.78 -10.79
C LEU A 112 -26.56 -19.98 -9.91
N TRP A 113 -26.81 -20.46 -8.69
CA TRP A 113 -27.57 -19.73 -7.69
C TRP A 113 -26.90 -18.39 -7.34
N PHE A 114 -25.60 -18.39 -7.10
CA PHE A 114 -24.85 -17.18 -6.78
C PHE A 114 -24.83 -16.18 -7.94
N TYR A 115 -24.61 -16.67 -9.17
CA TYR A 115 -24.69 -15.86 -10.39
C TYR A 115 -26.06 -15.20 -10.54
N TYR A 116 -27.14 -15.98 -10.35
CA TYR A 116 -28.51 -15.47 -10.42
C TYR A 116 -28.74 -14.31 -9.46
N LEU A 117 -28.40 -14.51 -8.17
CA LEU A 117 -28.59 -13.49 -7.14
C LEU A 117 -27.79 -12.23 -7.45
N ASN A 118 -26.53 -12.39 -7.87
CA ASN A 118 -25.68 -11.28 -8.30
C ASN A 118 -26.31 -10.52 -9.47
N ASN A 119 -26.78 -11.23 -10.49
CA ASN A 119 -27.26 -10.64 -11.74
C ASN A 119 -28.60 -9.90 -11.59
N GLU A 120 -29.55 -10.48 -10.87
CA GLU A 120 -30.87 -9.89 -10.61
C GLU A 120 -30.83 -8.80 -9.51
N GLY A 121 -29.69 -8.62 -8.84
CA GLY A 121 -29.48 -7.55 -7.86
C GLY A 121 -29.96 -7.90 -6.45
N TYR A 122 -30.13 -9.18 -6.14
CA TYR A 122 -30.40 -9.70 -4.80
C TYR A 122 -29.11 -9.75 -3.97
N ILE A 123 -28.56 -8.57 -3.67
CA ILE A 123 -27.23 -8.40 -3.06
C ILE A 123 -27.17 -9.01 -1.66
N HIS A 124 -28.23 -8.86 -0.86
CA HIS A 124 -28.25 -9.36 0.52
C HIS A 124 -28.24 -10.89 0.56
N GLU A 125 -29.11 -11.49 -0.25
CA GLU A 125 -29.23 -12.92 -0.44
C GLU A 125 -27.93 -13.53 -0.99
N ALA A 126 -27.26 -12.83 -1.91
CA ALA A 126 -25.96 -13.25 -2.44
C ALA A 126 -24.88 -13.30 -1.33
N TRP A 127 -24.84 -12.29 -0.44
CA TRP A 127 -23.92 -12.29 0.70
C TRP A 127 -24.25 -13.38 1.72
N GLU A 128 -25.54 -13.63 1.98
CA GLU A 128 -25.97 -14.71 2.86
C GLU A 128 -25.57 -16.09 2.32
N LEU A 129 -25.80 -16.34 1.03
CA LEU A 129 -25.37 -17.56 0.35
C LEU A 129 -23.84 -17.71 0.38
N PHE A 130 -23.11 -16.61 0.20
CA PHE A 130 -21.66 -16.62 0.33
C PHE A 130 -21.22 -17.06 1.72
N ASP A 131 -21.74 -16.46 2.78
CA ASP A 131 -21.28 -16.70 4.15
C ASP A 131 -21.68 -18.07 4.71
N ASN A 132 -22.87 -18.56 4.35
CA ASN A 132 -23.42 -19.78 4.94
C ASN A 132 -23.02 -21.03 4.17
N GLU A 133 -22.82 -20.93 2.84
CA GLU A 133 -22.67 -22.10 1.98
C GLU A 133 -21.38 -22.08 1.15
N ILE A 134 -21.08 -20.98 0.45
CA ILE A 134 -19.93 -20.91 -0.49
C ILE A 134 -18.61 -20.79 0.25
N TYR A 135 -18.50 -19.92 1.25
CA TYR A 135 -17.27 -19.74 2.04
C TYR A 135 -16.87 -21.03 2.78
N PRO A 136 -17.77 -21.71 3.52
CA PRO A 136 -17.46 -23.00 4.13
C PRO A 136 -17.05 -24.06 3.10
N LEU A 137 -17.69 -24.07 1.92
CA LEU A 137 -17.32 -24.98 0.84
C LEU A 137 -15.89 -24.70 0.35
N CYS A 138 -15.55 -23.45 0.05
CA CYS A 138 -14.22 -23.04 -0.43
C CYS A 138 -13.10 -23.24 0.61
N THR A 139 -13.45 -23.22 1.90
CA THR A 139 -12.50 -23.44 3.00
C THR A 139 -12.47 -24.88 3.52
N SER A 140 -13.42 -25.71 3.11
CA SER A 140 -13.48 -27.12 3.48
C SER A 140 -12.33 -27.91 2.82
N LEU A 141 -11.26 -28.07 3.61
CA LEU A 141 -10.03 -28.86 3.37
C LEU A 141 -8.96 -28.17 2.50
N GLY A 142 -7.71 -28.24 2.98
CA GLY A 142 -6.49 -27.94 2.21
C GLY A 142 -6.23 -28.93 1.07
N ASN A 143 -7.23 -29.15 0.20
CA ASN A 143 -7.19 -30.13 -0.87
C ASN A 143 -6.65 -29.51 -2.16
N THR A 144 -5.45 -29.96 -2.53
CA THR A 144 -4.74 -29.73 -3.81
C THR A 144 -5.44 -30.35 -5.01
N ARG A 145 -6.72 -30.72 -4.91
CA ARG A 145 -7.48 -31.27 -6.04
C ARG A 145 -7.74 -30.13 -7.01
N THR A 146 -7.29 -30.30 -8.26
CA THR A 146 -7.54 -29.33 -9.33
C THR A 146 -9.03 -28.94 -9.40
N GLU A 147 -9.93 -29.89 -9.07
CA GLU A 147 -11.39 -29.75 -8.97
C GLU A 147 -11.85 -28.56 -8.17
N HIS A 148 -11.38 -28.56 -6.96
CA HIS A 148 -11.68 -27.58 -5.96
C HIS A 148 -11.10 -26.21 -6.35
N ILE A 149 -9.85 -26.20 -6.83
CA ILE A 149 -9.13 -24.99 -7.24
C ILE A 149 -9.87 -24.23 -8.35
N GLN A 150 -10.41 -24.95 -9.35
CA GLN A 150 -11.19 -24.32 -10.41
C GLN A 150 -12.55 -23.78 -9.94
N ALA A 151 -13.21 -24.48 -9.02
CA ALA A 151 -14.46 -24.00 -8.43
C ALA A 151 -14.23 -22.71 -7.64
N VAL A 152 -13.21 -22.68 -6.79
CA VAL A 152 -12.82 -21.51 -5.99
C VAL A 152 -12.49 -20.31 -6.89
N SER A 153 -11.77 -20.52 -8.00
CA SER A 153 -11.48 -19.45 -8.97
C SER A 153 -12.75 -18.81 -9.52
N ARG A 154 -13.81 -19.58 -9.74
CA ARG A 154 -15.05 -19.09 -10.36
C ARG A 154 -15.97 -18.41 -9.37
N TYR A 155 -16.06 -18.93 -8.14
CA TYR A 155 -16.68 -18.17 -7.07
C TYR A 155 -15.93 -16.87 -6.81
N PHE A 156 -14.60 -16.85 -6.93
CA PHE A 156 -13.83 -15.63 -6.77
C PHE A 156 -14.19 -14.56 -7.80
N ASP A 157 -14.37 -14.93 -9.07
CA ASP A 157 -14.82 -14.01 -10.12
C ASP A 157 -16.18 -13.40 -9.75
N GLU A 158 -17.15 -14.23 -9.36
CA GLU A 158 -18.48 -13.78 -8.93
C GLU A 158 -18.47 -12.94 -7.65
N ILE A 159 -17.59 -13.27 -6.70
CA ILE A 159 -17.38 -12.48 -5.48
C ILE A 159 -16.83 -11.10 -5.84
N CYS A 160 -15.89 -11.01 -6.79
CA CYS A 160 -15.38 -9.71 -7.24
C CYS A 160 -16.50 -8.83 -7.80
N ILE A 161 -17.39 -9.40 -8.62
CA ILE A 161 -18.56 -8.69 -9.16
C ILE A 161 -19.51 -8.24 -8.04
N LEU A 162 -19.81 -9.11 -7.07
CA LEU A 162 -20.66 -8.77 -5.93
C LEU A 162 -20.05 -7.65 -5.07
N MET A 163 -18.73 -7.72 -4.82
CA MET A 163 -18.00 -6.66 -4.10
C MET A 163 -18.08 -5.31 -4.84
N GLU A 164 -17.97 -5.32 -6.17
CA GLU A 164 -18.11 -4.10 -6.98
C GLU A 164 -19.52 -3.50 -6.90
N LYS A 165 -20.56 -4.34 -6.98
CA LYS A 165 -21.96 -3.92 -6.80
C LYS A 165 -22.24 -3.39 -5.38
N THR A 166 -21.45 -3.82 -4.41
CA THR A 166 -21.57 -3.43 -3.00
C THR A 166 -20.63 -2.28 -2.61
N LYS A 167 -20.03 -1.57 -3.58
CA LYS A 167 -19.17 -0.38 -3.29
C LYS A 167 -19.94 0.79 -2.69
N ASP A 168 -21.23 0.92 -2.99
CA ASP A 168 -22.06 1.99 -2.44
C ASP A 168 -22.18 1.83 -0.90
N PRO A 169 -21.86 2.87 -0.11
CA PRO A 169 -21.98 2.83 1.35
C PRO A 169 -23.36 2.39 1.86
N ASP A 170 -24.44 2.75 1.17
CA ASP A 170 -25.81 2.42 1.58
C ASP A 170 -26.10 0.92 1.45
N ILE A 171 -25.56 0.29 0.40
CA ILE A 171 -25.67 -1.16 0.18
C ILE A 171 -24.73 -1.89 1.13
N LEU A 172 -23.50 -1.39 1.27
CA LEU A 172 -22.48 -1.97 2.14
C LEU A 172 -22.91 -2.01 3.60
N TYR A 173 -23.81 -1.12 4.04
CA TYR A 173 -24.38 -1.17 5.39
C TYR A 173 -24.93 -2.56 5.75
N GLY A 174 -25.54 -3.27 4.79
CA GLY A 174 -26.10 -4.60 4.97
C GLY A 174 -25.08 -5.76 5.05
N VAL A 175 -23.81 -5.52 4.75
CA VAL A 175 -22.73 -6.52 4.88
C VAL A 175 -22.20 -6.50 6.31
N ASP A 176 -22.09 -7.63 6.99
CA ASP A 176 -21.59 -7.63 8.37
C ASP A 176 -20.06 -7.78 8.46
N GLU A 177 -19.49 -7.63 9.67
CA GLU A 177 -18.05 -7.84 9.87
C GLU A 177 -17.62 -9.30 9.62
N LYS A 178 -18.52 -10.28 9.76
CA LYS A 178 -18.23 -11.70 9.54
C LYS A 178 -17.98 -11.93 8.05
N THR A 179 -18.79 -11.37 7.16
CA THR A 179 -18.59 -11.42 5.71
C THR A 179 -17.22 -10.87 5.32
N VAL A 180 -16.83 -9.72 5.87
CA VAL A 180 -15.51 -9.10 5.59
C VAL A 180 -14.36 -10.00 6.05
N ARG A 181 -14.50 -10.66 7.22
CA ARG A 181 -13.50 -11.62 7.71
C ARG A 181 -13.43 -12.88 6.83
N ASN A 182 -14.58 -13.39 6.38
CA ASN A 182 -14.63 -14.53 5.46
C ASN A 182 -13.93 -14.22 4.13
N LEU A 183 -14.14 -13.01 3.57
CA LEU A 183 -13.45 -12.55 2.37
C LEU A 183 -11.93 -12.47 2.56
N HIS A 184 -11.49 -11.92 3.70
CA HIS A 184 -10.07 -11.88 4.06
C HIS A 184 -9.45 -13.28 4.16
N GLU A 185 -10.12 -14.21 4.87
CA GLU A 185 -9.65 -15.60 5.03
C GLU A 185 -9.63 -16.36 3.70
N LEU A 186 -10.64 -16.16 2.85
CA LEU A 186 -10.69 -16.74 1.51
C LEU A 186 -9.51 -16.26 0.65
N PHE A 187 -9.18 -14.97 0.68
CA PHE A 187 -8.04 -14.45 -0.07
C PHE A 187 -6.70 -15.02 0.42
N LEU A 188 -6.53 -15.14 1.74
CA LEU A 188 -5.37 -15.84 2.33
C LEU A 188 -5.25 -17.28 1.80
N LEU A 189 -6.37 -17.99 1.67
CA LEU A 189 -6.41 -19.35 1.12
C LEU A 189 -6.00 -19.39 -0.36
N ILE A 190 -6.51 -18.46 -1.16
CA ILE A 190 -6.18 -18.32 -2.59
C ILE A 190 -4.67 -18.12 -2.79
N ILE A 191 -4.08 -17.20 -2.02
CA ILE A 191 -2.64 -16.91 -2.12
C ILE A 191 -1.80 -18.09 -1.60
N ARG A 192 -2.13 -18.66 -0.44
CA ARG A 192 -1.37 -19.79 0.15
C ARG A 192 -1.37 -21.03 -0.74
N ASN A 193 -2.47 -21.29 -1.44
CA ASN A 193 -2.61 -22.46 -2.31
C ASN A 193 -2.20 -22.20 -3.77
N ASN A 194 -1.68 -21.01 -4.10
CA ASN A 194 -1.32 -20.62 -5.46
C ASN A 194 -2.44 -20.87 -6.48
N ILE A 195 -3.68 -20.55 -6.11
CA ILE A 195 -4.83 -20.67 -7.02
C ILE A 195 -4.59 -19.72 -8.20
N LEU A 196 -4.69 -20.27 -9.42
CA LEU A 196 -4.48 -19.56 -10.68
C LEU A 196 -5.65 -18.62 -10.95
N ILE A 197 -5.53 -17.41 -10.41
CA ILE A 197 -6.40 -16.26 -10.67
C ILE A 197 -5.51 -15.16 -11.24
N ASP A 198 -6.02 -14.45 -12.25
CA ASP A 198 -5.30 -13.38 -12.91
C ASP A 198 -4.95 -12.24 -11.94
N LEU A 199 -3.89 -11.50 -12.27
CA LEU A 199 -3.39 -10.45 -11.40
C LEU A 199 -4.40 -9.30 -11.25
N SER A 200 -5.11 -8.94 -12.31
CA SER A 200 -6.12 -7.87 -12.30
C SER A 200 -7.27 -8.16 -11.33
N SER A 201 -7.80 -9.38 -11.33
CA SER A 201 -8.87 -9.79 -10.39
C SER A 201 -8.38 -9.77 -8.95
N LYS A 202 -7.15 -10.21 -8.67
CA LYS A 202 -6.54 -10.09 -7.33
C LYS A 202 -6.40 -8.63 -6.88
N GLN A 203 -5.98 -7.74 -7.79
CA GLN A 203 -5.86 -6.32 -7.52
C GLN A 203 -7.23 -5.68 -7.23
N SER A 204 -8.23 -5.92 -8.09
CA SER A 204 -9.60 -5.42 -7.87
C SER A 204 -10.17 -5.91 -6.54
N PHE A 205 -10.00 -7.20 -6.23
CA PHE A 205 -10.42 -7.77 -4.96
C PHE A 205 -9.77 -7.06 -3.76
N CYS A 206 -8.45 -6.85 -3.78
CA CYS A 206 -7.72 -6.16 -2.72
C CYS A 206 -8.22 -4.71 -2.51
N GLU A 207 -8.43 -3.97 -3.60
CA GLU A 207 -8.91 -2.59 -3.57
C GLU A 207 -10.36 -2.49 -3.04
N ASN A 208 -11.19 -3.48 -3.36
CA ASN A 208 -12.57 -3.58 -2.87
C ASN A 208 -12.60 -4.01 -1.40
N LEU A 209 -11.75 -4.94 -0.98
CA LEU A 209 -11.70 -5.38 0.41
C LEU A 209 -11.19 -4.27 1.34
N VAL A 210 -10.23 -3.46 0.90
CA VAL A 210 -9.81 -2.25 1.63
C VAL A 210 -10.96 -1.26 1.80
N HIS A 211 -11.79 -1.07 0.78
CA HIS A 211 -13.00 -0.26 0.89
C HIS A 211 -13.94 -0.77 1.98
N PHE A 212 -14.10 -2.09 2.07
CA PHE A 212 -14.95 -2.72 3.08
C PHE A 212 -14.37 -2.53 4.49
N PHE A 213 -13.05 -2.69 4.66
CA PHE A 213 -12.39 -2.45 5.94
C PHE A 213 -12.59 -1.01 6.45
N VAL A 214 -12.46 -0.01 5.58
CA VAL A 214 -12.69 1.40 5.94
C VAL A 214 -14.14 1.60 6.42
N ASN A 215 -15.12 1.20 5.62
CA ASN A 215 -16.54 1.46 5.92
C ASN A 215 -17.08 0.62 7.09
N LYS A 216 -16.45 -0.51 7.41
CA LYS A 216 -16.80 -1.36 8.56
C LYS A 216 -15.97 -1.07 9.81
N ASN A 217 -15.22 0.03 9.82
CA ASN A 217 -14.34 0.42 10.93
C ASN A 217 -13.27 -0.62 11.32
N MET A 218 -12.94 -1.55 10.41
CA MET A 218 -11.96 -2.62 10.62
C MET A 218 -10.55 -2.15 10.23
N HIS A 219 -10.18 -0.94 10.65
CA HIS A 219 -8.98 -0.22 10.22
C HIS A 219 -7.69 -0.99 10.48
N GLU A 220 -7.51 -1.54 11.69
CA GLU A 220 -6.30 -2.29 12.07
C GLU A 220 -6.09 -3.52 11.17
N VAL A 221 -7.14 -4.31 10.96
CA VAL A 221 -7.12 -5.48 10.07
C VAL A 221 -6.83 -5.08 8.63
N GLY A 222 -7.40 -3.97 8.16
CA GLY A 222 -7.17 -3.45 6.81
C GLY A 222 -5.72 -3.02 6.57
N VAL A 223 -5.06 -2.40 7.55
CA VAL A 223 -3.64 -2.04 7.42
C VAL A 223 -2.74 -3.28 7.45
N GLU A 224 -3.03 -4.27 8.30
CA GLU A 224 -2.31 -5.55 8.30
C GLU A 224 -2.47 -6.32 6.98
N PHE A 225 -3.67 -6.29 6.41
CA PHE A 225 -3.96 -6.86 5.10
C PHE A 225 -3.09 -6.21 4.01
N TYR A 226 -3.05 -4.87 3.97
CA TYR A 226 -2.20 -4.14 3.03
C TYR A 226 -0.73 -4.57 3.12
N ILE A 227 -0.16 -4.65 4.33
CA ILE A 227 1.25 -4.99 4.53
C ILE A 227 1.55 -6.40 4.03
N THR A 228 0.63 -7.33 4.28
CA THR A 228 0.76 -8.73 3.89
C THR A 228 0.72 -8.89 2.36
N PHE A 229 -0.06 -8.05 1.68
CA PHE A 229 -0.41 -8.21 0.27
C PHE A 229 -0.03 -7.01 -0.62
N LYS A 230 0.96 -6.21 -0.19
CA LYS A 230 1.34 -4.92 -0.82
C LYS A 230 1.61 -5.00 -2.32
N GLU A 231 2.06 -6.16 -2.81
CA GLU A 231 2.33 -6.41 -4.24
C GLU A 231 1.08 -6.39 -5.12
N PHE A 232 -0.10 -6.57 -4.53
CA PHE A 232 -1.40 -6.53 -5.20
C PHE A 232 -2.06 -5.14 -5.12
N PHE A 233 -1.38 -4.12 -4.61
CA PHE A 233 -1.91 -2.75 -4.54
C PHE A 233 -1.24 -1.84 -5.56
N ASN A 234 -2.07 -1.14 -6.35
CA ASN A 234 -1.58 -0.17 -7.30
C ASN A 234 -1.48 1.23 -6.67
N LEU A 235 -0.34 1.55 -6.06
CA LEU A 235 -0.11 2.89 -5.50
C LEU A 235 0.02 4.01 -6.55
N ASN A 236 -0.08 3.68 -7.85
CA ASN A 236 -0.24 4.71 -8.87
C ASN A 236 -1.66 5.25 -8.98
N ASP A 237 -2.65 4.52 -8.46
CA ASP A 237 -4.03 4.97 -8.35
C ASP A 237 -4.21 5.84 -7.10
N THR A 238 -4.73 7.05 -7.30
CA THR A 238 -4.97 8.02 -6.22
C THR A 238 -6.06 7.56 -5.26
N LEU A 239 -7.07 6.82 -5.74
CA LEU A 239 -8.17 6.35 -4.89
C LEU A 239 -7.68 5.31 -3.88
N THR A 240 -6.84 4.39 -4.33
CA THR A 240 -6.14 3.41 -3.47
C THR A 240 -5.31 4.11 -2.39
N VAL A 241 -4.55 5.15 -2.75
CA VAL A 241 -3.77 5.93 -1.79
C VAL A 241 -4.66 6.57 -0.72
N LEU A 242 -5.76 7.20 -1.13
CA LEU A 242 -6.70 7.84 -0.18
C LEU A 242 -7.28 6.82 0.79
N LYS A 243 -7.74 5.66 0.31
CA LYS A 243 -8.26 4.59 1.17
C LYS A 243 -7.23 4.07 2.17
N LEU A 244 -5.94 3.99 1.79
CA LEU A 244 -4.86 3.60 2.71
C LEU A 244 -4.59 4.65 3.79
N VAL A 245 -4.76 5.94 3.46
CA VAL A 245 -4.69 7.03 4.44
C VAL A 245 -5.87 6.95 5.41
N ASP A 246 -7.08 6.69 4.92
CA ASP A 246 -8.29 6.54 5.75
C ASP A 246 -8.15 5.34 6.70
N LEU A 247 -7.65 4.19 6.19
CA LEU A 247 -7.28 3.05 7.03
C LEU A 247 -6.31 3.45 8.15
N SER A 248 -5.37 4.35 7.87
CA SER A 248 -4.32 4.75 8.81
C SER A 248 -4.81 5.66 9.93
N GLU A 249 -5.89 6.42 9.72
CA GLU A 249 -6.41 7.40 10.69
C GLU A 249 -6.83 6.77 12.02
N HIS A 250 -7.37 5.54 11.97
CA HIS A 250 -7.92 4.85 13.15
C HIS A 250 -7.34 3.45 13.40
N ALA A 251 -6.41 2.97 12.58
CA ALA A 251 -5.80 1.64 12.74
C ALA A 251 -5.01 1.45 14.04
N ASN A 252 -4.61 2.54 14.70
CA ASN A 252 -3.84 2.49 15.94
C ASN A 252 -2.52 1.69 15.85
N ASN A 253 -2.00 1.45 14.65
CA ASN A 253 -0.83 0.61 14.39
C ASN A 253 0.32 1.42 13.74
N TYR A 254 1.23 1.94 14.58
CA TYR A 254 2.33 2.81 14.17
C TYR A 254 3.24 2.19 13.09
N TYR A 255 3.66 0.94 13.29
CA TYR A 255 4.57 0.26 12.34
C TYR A 255 3.92 0.25 10.95
N ALA A 256 2.64 -0.04 10.94
CA ALA A 256 1.86 -0.25 9.76
C ALA A 256 1.60 1.06 8.99
N VAL A 257 1.23 2.14 9.70
CA VAL A 257 1.13 3.49 9.14
C VAL A 257 2.48 3.99 8.61
N ASN A 258 3.59 3.65 9.28
CA ASN A 258 4.93 4.04 8.83
C ASN A 258 5.38 3.29 7.55
N VAL A 259 4.93 2.03 7.37
CA VAL A 259 5.13 1.30 6.10
C VAL A 259 4.36 1.97 4.96
N ILE A 260 3.07 2.29 5.17
CA ILE A 260 2.26 3.03 4.19
C ILE A 260 2.92 4.37 3.83
N TYR A 261 3.40 5.11 4.83
CA TYR A 261 4.12 6.36 4.61
C TYR A 261 5.35 6.18 3.72
N GLY A 262 6.19 5.17 3.97
CA GLY A 262 7.37 4.87 3.17
C GLY A 262 7.04 4.45 1.73
N ASP A 263 5.98 3.67 1.53
CA ASP A 263 5.54 3.23 0.21
C ASP A 263 5.00 4.40 -0.63
N ILE A 264 4.18 5.28 -0.04
CA ILE A 264 3.71 6.50 -0.70
C ILE A 264 4.85 7.49 -0.95
N GLN A 265 5.85 7.56 -0.06
CA GLN A 265 7.06 8.37 -0.28
C GLN A 265 7.82 7.90 -1.54
N THR A 266 7.81 6.60 -1.82
CA THR A 266 8.40 6.03 -3.05
C THR A 266 7.62 6.43 -4.30
N VAL A 267 6.29 6.59 -4.20
CA VAL A 267 5.47 7.18 -5.28
C VAL A 267 5.84 8.64 -5.50
N LYS A 268 5.97 9.45 -4.43
CA LYS A 268 6.40 10.85 -4.53
C LYS A 268 7.76 10.99 -5.21
N TYR A 269 8.73 10.14 -4.83
CA TYR A 269 10.04 10.10 -5.46
C TYR A 269 9.98 9.83 -6.97
N ARG A 270 9.12 8.90 -7.41
CA ARG A 270 8.92 8.60 -8.84
C ARG A 270 8.33 9.79 -9.60
N ILE A 271 7.36 10.47 -9.00
CA ILE A 271 6.78 11.72 -9.54
C ILE A 271 7.86 12.78 -9.68
N ASP A 272 8.66 13.02 -8.63
CA ASP A 272 9.73 14.01 -8.63
C ASP A 272 10.79 13.72 -9.69
N LYS A 273 11.16 12.44 -9.82
CA LYS A 273 12.11 11.98 -10.83
C LYS A 273 11.57 12.22 -12.24
N TYR A 274 10.33 11.83 -12.52
CA TYR A 274 9.69 12.08 -13.81
C TYR A 274 9.65 13.58 -14.14
N LYS A 275 9.30 14.44 -13.18
CA LYS A 275 9.29 15.90 -13.39
C LYS A 275 10.69 16.45 -13.68
N SER A 276 11.73 15.93 -13.04
CA SER A 276 13.11 16.35 -13.30
C SER A 276 13.66 15.87 -14.65
N GLU A 277 13.27 14.67 -15.09
CA GLU A 277 13.81 14.02 -16.30
C GLU A 277 12.93 14.24 -17.53
N ILE A 278 11.84 15.02 -17.42
CA ILE A 278 10.85 15.19 -18.50
C ILE A 278 11.47 15.72 -19.82
N THR A 279 12.48 16.59 -19.71
CA THR A 279 13.16 17.14 -20.90
C THR A 279 14.02 16.04 -21.55
N ASP A 280 14.78 15.27 -20.76
CA ASP A 280 15.56 14.14 -21.26
C ASP A 280 14.67 13.06 -21.91
N HIS A 281 13.46 12.86 -21.39
CA HIS A 281 12.46 11.96 -21.98
C HIS A 281 11.92 12.48 -23.31
N LEU A 282 11.65 13.78 -23.41
CA LEU A 282 11.26 14.44 -24.66
C LEU A 282 12.37 14.35 -25.71
N ASP A 283 13.62 14.60 -25.32
CA ASP A 283 14.77 14.48 -26.21
C ASP A 283 14.90 13.05 -26.75
N ALA A 284 14.88 12.05 -25.86
CA ALA A 284 15.03 10.65 -26.25
C ALA A 284 13.92 10.17 -27.19
N ILE A 285 12.67 10.59 -26.97
CA ILE A 285 11.55 10.17 -27.81
C ILE A 285 11.53 10.92 -29.15
N SER A 286 11.92 12.19 -29.15
CA SER A 286 12.05 13.01 -30.35
C SER A 286 13.16 12.50 -31.26
N GLU A 287 14.32 12.16 -30.68
CA GLU A 287 15.43 11.53 -31.42
C GLU A 287 14.98 10.22 -32.07
N TYR A 288 14.24 9.38 -31.34
CA TYR A 288 13.69 8.14 -31.89
C TYR A 288 12.74 8.39 -33.08
N ILE A 289 11.78 9.31 -32.93
CA ILE A 289 10.80 9.62 -33.98
C ILE A 289 11.49 10.23 -35.21
N LEU A 290 12.44 11.14 -35.04
CA LEU A 290 13.21 11.73 -36.14
C LEU A 290 14.06 10.68 -36.87
N ARG A 291 14.66 9.74 -36.14
CA ARG A 291 15.41 8.63 -36.73
C ARG A 291 14.51 7.73 -37.57
N VAL A 292 13.30 7.44 -37.09
CA VAL A 292 12.29 6.68 -37.85
C VAL A 292 11.87 7.44 -39.11
N LYS A 293 11.64 8.76 -39.01
CA LYS A 293 11.33 9.60 -40.17
C LYS A 293 12.41 9.51 -41.25
N HIS A 294 13.68 9.69 -40.86
CA HIS A 294 14.81 9.58 -41.78
C HIS A 294 14.93 8.20 -42.41
N LEU A 295 14.75 7.12 -41.63
CA LEU A 295 14.76 5.77 -42.15
C LEU A 295 13.71 5.59 -43.26
N ILE A 296 12.48 6.07 -43.03
CA ILE A 296 11.42 6.00 -44.03
C ILE A 296 11.75 6.83 -45.28
N GLU A 297 12.29 8.04 -45.12
CA GLU A 297 12.65 8.91 -46.24
C GLU A 297 13.83 8.38 -47.08
N GLU A 298 14.84 7.80 -46.44
CA GLU A 298 16.06 7.30 -47.10
C GLU A 298 15.88 5.89 -47.66
N GLU A 299 15.30 4.96 -46.91
CA GLU A 299 15.21 3.55 -47.28
C GLU A 299 13.91 3.20 -48.00
N HIS A 300 12.85 4.00 -47.81
CA HIS A 300 11.52 3.76 -48.38
C HIS A 300 10.98 4.95 -49.20
N GLY A 301 11.84 5.89 -49.58
CA GLY A 301 11.46 7.06 -50.39
C GLY A 301 10.80 6.71 -51.73
N GLU A 302 11.21 5.60 -52.37
CA GLU A 302 10.57 5.11 -53.60
C GLU A 302 9.13 4.62 -53.34
N MET A 303 8.89 3.95 -52.20
CA MET A 303 7.55 3.47 -51.81
C MET A 303 6.60 4.63 -51.50
N LEU A 304 7.11 5.75 -50.96
CA LEU A 304 6.34 6.98 -50.78
C LEU A 304 5.95 7.62 -52.13
N GLN A 305 6.74 7.44 -53.18
CA GLN A 305 6.41 7.95 -54.52
C GLN A 305 5.46 7.02 -55.29
N GLU A 306 5.57 5.71 -55.09
CA GLU A 306 4.79 4.71 -55.80
C GLU A 306 3.39 4.47 -55.20
N PHE A 307 3.23 4.53 -53.87
CA PHE A 307 1.99 4.18 -53.20
C PHE A 307 1.33 5.40 -52.51
N SER A 308 0.28 5.93 -53.14
CA SER A 308 -0.40 7.15 -52.65
C SER A 308 -0.92 7.04 -51.21
N PHE A 309 -1.44 5.88 -50.80
CA PHE A 309 -1.99 5.68 -49.45
C PHE A 309 -0.89 5.70 -48.35
N ILE A 310 0.32 5.24 -48.67
CA ILE A 310 1.47 5.26 -47.75
C ILE A 310 1.95 6.70 -47.58
N LYS A 311 2.04 7.44 -48.68
CA LYS A 311 2.37 8.86 -48.67
C LYS A 311 1.35 9.69 -47.90
N GLU A 312 0.06 9.49 -48.15
CA GLU A 312 -1.02 10.14 -47.40
C GLU A 312 -0.92 9.83 -45.90
N SER A 313 -0.59 8.60 -45.52
CA SER A 313 -0.36 8.23 -44.10
C SER A 313 0.86 8.91 -43.48
N PHE A 314 1.95 9.07 -44.26
CA PHE A 314 3.18 9.74 -43.84
C PHE A 314 2.97 11.24 -43.65
N ASP A 315 2.40 11.91 -44.66
CA ASP A 315 2.11 13.34 -44.65
C ASP A 315 1.07 13.65 -43.52
N PHE A 316 0.05 12.80 -43.35
CA PHE A 316 -0.92 12.95 -42.27
C PHE A 316 -0.27 12.85 -40.87
N PHE A 317 0.63 11.90 -40.66
CA PHE A 317 1.27 11.69 -39.36
C PHE A 317 2.30 12.78 -39.02
N PHE A 318 3.20 13.12 -39.96
CA PHE A 318 4.27 14.08 -39.68
C PHE A 318 3.82 15.54 -39.80
N ASP A 319 2.96 15.84 -40.78
CA ASP A 319 2.57 17.21 -41.10
C ASP A 319 1.19 17.58 -40.51
N GLU A 320 0.13 16.81 -40.82
CA GLU A 320 -1.22 17.16 -40.36
C GLU A 320 -1.41 16.96 -38.85
N CYS A 321 -0.81 15.93 -38.26
CA CYS A 321 -0.78 15.73 -36.80
C CYS A 321 0.31 16.57 -36.11
N SER A 322 1.12 17.32 -36.88
CA SER A 322 2.20 18.19 -36.42
C SER A 322 3.31 17.48 -35.63
N ILE A 323 3.50 16.17 -35.82
CA ILE A 323 4.53 15.40 -35.08
C ILE A 323 5.94 15.90 -35.42
N TYR A 324 6.20 16.31 -36.67
CA TYR A 324 7.51 16.82 -37.05
C TYR A 324 7.84 18.16 -36.36
N GLU A 325 6.85 19.04 -36.24
CA GLU A 325 6.98 20.30 -35.51
C GLU A 325 7.22 20.06 -34.01
N ASP A 326 6.44 19.15 -33.41
CA ASP A 326 6.53 18.78 -32.00
C ASP A 326 7.92 18.26 -31.60
N VAL A 327 8.48 17.32 -32.38
CA VAL A 327 9.81 16.72 -32.10
C VAL A 327 10.98 17.66 -32.42
N SER A 328 10.73 18.73 -33.18
CA SER A 328 11.74 19.73 -33.55
C SER A 328 11.69 20.98 -32.66
N THR A 329 10.78 21.02 -31.69
CA THR A 329 10.59 22.15 -30.78
C THR A 329 11.73 22.23 -29.76
N ASP A 330 12.20 23.44 -29.44
CA ASP A 330 13.11 23.65 -28.31
C ASP A 330 12.33 23.54 -27.00
N PHE A 331 12.62 22.50 -26.22
CA PHE A 331 11.93 22.25 -24.97
C PHE A 331 12.36 23.19 -23.84
N SER A 332 13.42 24.00 -23.98
CA SER A 332 13.90 24.86 -22.87
C SER A 332 12.84 25.87 -22.41
N ASP A 333 12.03 26.34 -23.35
CA ASP A 333 11.10 27.46 -23.15
C ASP A 333 9.69 27.01 -22.73
N LEU A 334 9.43 25.70 -22.78
CA LEU A 334 8.13 25.13 -22.41
C LEU A 334 8.00 24.99 -20.88
N SER A 335 6.80 25.32 -20.38
CA SER A 335 6.41 25.00 -19.02
C SER A 335 6.26 23.49 -18.81
N PHE A 336 6.30 23.04 -17.56
CA PHE A 336 6.12 21.62 -17.25
C PHE A 336 4.81 21.02 -17.79
N PRO A 337 3.63 21.67 -17.65
CA PRO A 337 2.39 21.15 -18.22
C PRO A 337 2.44 20.99 -19.74
N GLU A 338 3.07 21.93 -20.45
CA GLU A 338 3.25 21.86 -21.91
C GLU A 338 4.18 20.68 -22.28
N LYS A 339 5.27 20.49 -21.52
CA LYS A 339 6.16 19.33 -21.68
C LYS A 339 5.46 17.99 -21.43
N ASP A 340 4.62 17.89 -20.40
CA ASP A 340 3.88 16.67 -20.06
C ASP A 340 2.86 16.31 -21.15
N GLN A 341 2.13 17.32 -21.64
CA GLN A 341 1.18 17.14 -22.73
C GLN A 341 1.88 16.72 -24.03
N LEU A 342 3.00 17.38 -24.36
CA LEU A 342 3.80 17.05 -25.53
C LEU A 342 4.38 15.63 -25.44
N LEU A 343 4.95 15.27 -24.29
CA LEU A 343 5.52 13.95 -24.06
C LEU A 343 4.46 12.84 -24.21
N ARG A 344 3.25 13.05 -23.68
CA ARG A 344 2.12 12.11 -23.86
C ARG A 344 1.75 11.95 -25.34
N LYS A 345 1.64 13.06 -26.08
CA LYS A 345 1.37 13.03 -27.52
C LYS A 345 2.44 12.22 -28.27
N LEU A 346 3.71 12.44 -27.97
CA LEU A 346 4.82 11.73 -28.61
C LEU A 346 4.91 10.25 -28.20
N LEU A 347 4.64 9.92 -26.93
CA LEU A 347 4.55 8.53 -26.44
C LEU A 347 3.44 7.74 -27.15
N ASP A 348 2.32 8.39 -27.46
CA ASP A 348 1.23 7.76 -28.22
C ASP A 348 1.58 7.67 -29.71
N ALA A 349 2.29 8.65 -30.27
CA ALA A 349 2.77 8.62 -31.64
C ALA A 349 3.68 7.39 -31.92
N VAL A 350 4.49 6.98 -30.94
CA VAL A 350 5.35 5.78 -31.05
C VAL A 350 4.56 4.50 -31.34
N ILE A 351 3.31 4.39 -30.87
CA ILE A 351 2.46 3.21 -31.10
C ILE A 351 2.20 2.98 -32.60
N CYS A 352 2.13 4.05 -33.38
CA CYS A 352 1.83 4.00 -34.82
C CYS A 352 2.91 3.28 -35.65
N PHE A 353 4.09 3.06 -35.07
CA PHE A 353 5.19 2.33 -35.69
C PHE A 353 5.18 0.82 -35.39
N PHE A 354 4.23 0.33 -34.57
CA PHE A 354 4.16 -1.07 -34.16
C PHE A 354 2.91 -1.78 -34.70
N LYS A 355 3.10 -2.93 -35.36
CA LYS A 355 2.04 -3.64 -36.12
C LYS A 355 0.84 -4.11 -35.27
N ASP A 356 1.04 -4.41 -33.99
CA ASP A 356 0.01 -5.05 -33.14
C ASP A 356 -0.93 -4.05 -32.45
N GLN A 357 -0.66 -2.74 -32.52
CA GLN A 357 -1.49 -1.69 -31.91
C GLN A 357 -1.63 -0.50 -32.89
N LYS A 358 -2.75 -0.44 -33.62
CA LYS A 358 -2.93 0.49 -34.76
C LYS A 358 -3.91 1.65 -34.53
N GLN A 359 -4.16 2.06 -33.29
CA GLN A 359 -5.17 3.11 -33.04
C GLN A 359 -4.54 4.50 -33.05
N LEU A 360 -4.97 5.33 -34.00
CA LEU A 360 -4.76 6.78 -34.00
C LEU A 360 -5.91 7.44 -33.24
N THR A 361 -5.65 8.54 -32.55
CA THR A 361 -6.63 9.19 -31.66
C THR A 361 -7.72 10.00 -32.39
N SER A 362 -7.74 10.02 -33.73
CA SER A 362 -8.72 10.76 -34.54
C SER A 362 -9.56 9.84 -35.43
N ASP A 363 -10.82 10.22 -35.67
CA ASP A 363 -11.77 9.48 -36.53
C ASP A 363 -11.28 9.34 -37.99
N ALA A 364 -10.47 10.29 -38.46
CA ALA A 364 -9.82 10.23 -39.78
C ALA A 364 -8.61 9.27 -39.77
N GLY A 365 -7.78 9.31 -38.72
CA GLY A 365 -6.63 8.40 -38.54
C GLY A 365 -7.05 6.94 -38.36
N ASN A 366 -8.17 6.68 -37.68
CA ASN A 366 -8.75 5.34 -37.54
C ASN A 366 -9.25 4.75 -38.87
N LYS A 367 -9.58 5.60 -39.86
CA LYS A 367 -9.95 5.15 -41.22
C LYS A 367 -8.75 4.88 -42.12
N LEU A 368 -7.60 5.47 -41.82
CA LEU A 368 -6.41 5.40 -42.66
C LEU A 368 -5.51 4.19 -42.37
N GLU A 369 -5.69 3.46 -41.25
CA GLU A 369 -4.80 2.37 -40.76
C GLU A 369 -3.30 2.71 -40.99
N PRO A 370 -2.54 3.20 -39.98
CA PRO A 370 -1.19 3.73 -40.23
C PRO A 370 -0.29 2.71 -40.96
N ALA A 371 -0.11 2.93 -42.27
CA ALA A 371 0.72 2.11 -43.14
C ALA A 371 2.21 2.25 -42.81
N LEU A 372 2.57 3.19 -41.94
CA LEU A 372 3.93 3.43 -41.46
C LEU A 372 4.54 2.20 -40.79
N SER A 373 3.74 1.41 -40.05
CA SER A 373 4.17 0.13 -39.48
C SER A 373 4.56 -0.92 -40.53
N MET A 374 4.18 -0.75 -41.80
CA MET A 374 4.61 -1.60 -42.91
C MET A 374 6.02 -1.26 -43.39
N LEU A 375 6.47 -0.03 -43.15
CA LEU A 375 7.79 0.50 -43.54
C LEU A 375 8.82 0.42 -42.42
N ILE A 376 8.45 -0.12 -41.26
CA ILE A 376 9.32 -0.20 -40.09
C ILE A 376 9.50 -1.66 -39.72
N ASP A 377 10.75 -2.07 -39.65
CA ASP A 377 11.12 -3.41 -39.20
C ASP A 377 10.79 -3.62 -37.73
N TYR A 378 10.49 -4.88 -37.39
CA TYR A 378 10.06 -5.31 -36.07
C TYR A 378 11.02 -4.88 -34.94
N GLU A 379 12.33 -4.90 -35.20
CA GLU A 379 13.35 -4.52 -34.20
C GLU A 379 13.27 -3.04 -33.82
N VAL A 380 13.11 -2.15 -34.81
CA VAL A 380 12.98 -0.71 -34.61
C VAL A 380 11.67 -0.39 -33.88
N GLY A 381 10.58 -1.05 -34.26
CA GLY A 381 9.29 -0.93 -33.57
C GLY A 381 9.35 -1.37 -32.11
N ILE A 382 10.03 -2.49 -31.79
CA ILE A 382 10.24 -2.92 -30.40
C ILE A 382 11.06 -1.90 -29.60
N GLU A 383 12.10 -1.33 -30.20
CA GLU A 383 12.93 -0.33 -29.53
C GLU A 383 12.08 0.86 -29.05
N GLY A 384 11.23 1.38 -29.93
CA GLY A 384 10.25 2.42 -29.59
C GLY A 384 9.32 2.01 -28.45
N MET A 385 8.76 0.81 -28.52
CA MET A 385 7.88 0.29 -27.46
C MET A 385 8.59 0.13 -26.11
N ARG A 386 9.86 -0.30 -26.10
CA ARG A 386 10.67 -0.38 -24.87
C ARG A 386 10.92 1.00 -24.29
N LEU A 387 11.26 1.98 -25.13
CA LEU A 387 11.44 3.37 -24.72
C LEU A 387 10.15 3.94 -24.12
N ARG A 388 9.02 3.76 -24.82
CA ARG A 388 7.69 4.16 -24.36
C ARG A 388 7.35 3.55 -23.01
N ASN A 389 7.47 2.24 -22.87
CA ASN A 389 7.14 1.53 -21.63
C ASN A 389 8.05 1.95 -20.47
N ARG A 390 9.34 2.22 -20.74
CA ARG A 390 10.26 2.75 -19.74
C ARG A 390 9.80 4.12 -19.21
N ILE A 391 9.42 5.03 -20.09
CA ILE A 391 8.94 6.38 -19.69
C ILE A 391 7.57 6.27 -19.00
N LEU A 392 6.65 5.45 -19.52
CA LEU A 392 5.33 5.24 -18.91
C LEU A 392 5.39 4.60 -17.53
N SER A 393 6.42 3.81 -17.22
CA SER A 393 6.61 3.27 -15.86
C SER A 393 6.88 4.36 -14.81
N LEU A 394 7.31 5.54 -15.25
CA LEU A 394 7.56 6.74 -14.45
C LEU A 394 6.41 7.75 -14.54
N SER A 395 5.67 7.75 -15.65
CA SER A 395 4.53 8.63 -15.88
C SER A 395 3.26 8.14 -15.16
N PRO A 396 2.56 9.00 -14.40
CA PRO A 396 1.26 8.65 -13.84
C PRO A 396 0.14 8.66 -14.89
N SER A 397 -0.84 7.76 -14.72
CA SER A 397 -2.00 7.59 -15.60
C SER A 397 -2.98 8.78 -15.56
N ALA A 398 -3.10 9.46 -14.42
CA ALA A 398 -3.86 10.70 -14.25
C ALA A 398 -2.94 11.92 -14.17
N GLY A 399 -3.47 13.11 -14.47
CA GLY A 399 -2.73 14.38 -14.48
C GLY A 399 -1.77 14.49 -13.29
N ILE A 400 -0.48 14.60 -13.60
CA ILE A 400 0.60 14.47 -12.62
C ILE A 400 0.51 15.48 -11.48
N ASP A 401 0.00 16.68 -11.76
CA ASP A 401 -0.19 17.72 -10.73
C ASP A 401 -1.30 17.35 -9.74
N TYR A 402 -2.42 16.78 -10.21
CA TYR A 402 -3.48 16.27 -9.32
C TYR A 402 -2.94 15.13 -8.45
N LYS A 403 -2.21 14.19 -9.06
CA LYS A 403 -1.60 13.08 -8.31
C LYS A 403 -0.56 13.58 -7.30
N GLU A 404 0.30 14.52 -7.68
CA GLU A 404 1.28 15.12 -6.76
C GLU A 404 0.58 15.79 -5.56
N MET A 405 -0.50 16.52 -5.82
CA MET A 405 -1.31 17.14 -4.76
C MET A 405 -1.86 16.09 -3.80
N ILE A 406 -2.53 15.05 -4.31
CA ILE A 406 -3.10 13.97 -3.48
C ILE A 406 -2.00 13.24 -2.70
N ILE A 407 -0.88 12.90 -3.33
CA ILE A 407 0.24 12.21 -2.67
C ILE A 407 0.86 13.11 -1.57
N THR A 408 1.00 14.41 -1.84
CA THR A 408 1.55 15.36 -0.87
C THR A 408 0.61 15.54 0.33
N GLU A 409 -0.70 15.62 0.09
CA GLU A 409 -1.72 15.68 1.14
C GLU A 409 -1.75 14.38 1.95
N ALA A 410 -1.72 13.23 1.29
CA ALA A 410 -1.65 11.91 1.93
C ALA A 410 -0.43 11.79 2.85
N LEU A 411 0.76 12.17 2.36
CA LEU A 411 1.98 12.19 3.17
C LEU A 411 1.91 13.16 4.34
N ALA A 412 1.25 14.32 4.16
CA ALA A 412 1.02 15.26 5.25
C ALA A 412 0.11 14.66 6.33
N LYS A 413 -1.04 14.09 5.95
CA LYS A 413 -1.97 13.41 6.88
C LYS A 413 -1.31 12.25 7.61
N LEU A 414 -0.64 11.35 6.90
CA LEU A 414 0.08 10.23 7.51
C LEU A 414 1.17 10.70 8.47
N ARG A 415 1.94 11.73 8.11
CA ARG A 415 2.93 12.32 9.00
C ARG A 415 2.25 12.93 10.22
N ASP A 416 1.11 13.58 10.07
CA ASP A 416 0.38 14.20 11.17
C ASP A 416 -0.21 13.12 12.09
N PHE A 417 -0.73 12.00 11.55
CA PHE A 417 -1.13 10.81 12.32
C PHE A 417 0.06 10.20 13.06
N LEU A 418 1.19 9.99 12.40
CA LEU A 418 2.41 9.49 13.04
C LEU A 418 2.86 10.45 14.15
N THR A 419 2.80 11.76 13.90
CA THR A 419 3.13 12.80 14.88
C THR A 419 2.15 12.79 16.04
N GLU A 420 0.86 12.61 15.82
CA GLU A 420 -0.17 12.45 16.84
C GLU A 420 0.01 11.16 17.66
N PHE A 421 0.35 10.04 17.01
CA PHE A 421 0.78 8.81 17.71
C PHE A 421 1.97 9.09 18.62
N TYR A 422 2.93 9.89 18.14
CA TYR A 422 4.11 10.28 18.91
C TYR A 422 3.84 11.30 20.02
N LEU A 423 2.87 12.21 19.86
CA LEU A 423 2.62 13.34 20.75
C LEU A 423 1.44 13.12 21.71
N ILE A 424 0.32 12.60 21.22
CA ILE A 424 -0.95 12.46 21.95
C ILE A 424 -1.06 11.09 22.60
N LYS A 425 -0.78 10.01 21.87
CA LYS A 425 -1.00 8.66 22.39
C LYS A 425 0.03 8.26 23.45
N LEU A 426 1.30 8.60 23.26
CA LEU A 426 2.34 8.41 24.29
C LEU A 426 2.10 9.24 25.58
N SER A 427 1.43 10.40 25.49
CA SER A 427 1.18 11.28 26.63
C SER A 427 -0.17 11.02 27.33
N GLN A 428 -1.24 10.71 26.59
CA GLN A 428 -2.57 10.40 27.14
C GLN A 428 -2.71 8.94 27.56
N ASP A 429 -2.17 7.96 26.83
CA ASP A 429 -2.20 6.56 27.28
C ASP A 429 -1.37 6.39 28.55
N ALA A 430 -0.27 7.14 28.73
CA ALA A 430 0.45 7.18 30.00
C ALA A 430 -0.46 7.62 31.16
N GLY A 431 -1.28 8.66 30.97
CA GLY A 431 -2.24 9.14 31.97
C GLY A 431 -3.40 8.18 32.24
N MET A 432 -3.97 7.57 31.20
CA MET A 432 -5.09 6.63 31.31
C MET A 432 -4.69 5.24 31.81
N ILE A 433 -3.51 4.74 31.42
CA ILE A 433 -2.91 3.49 31.95
C ILE A 433 -2.68 3.65 33.45
N LEU A 434 -2.07 4.75 33.89
CA LEU A 434 -1.87 5.03 35.32
C LEU A 434 -3.20 5.07 36.12
N GLN A 435 -4.29 5.57 35.53
CA GLN A 435 -5.62 5.53 36.14
C GLN A 435 -6.29 4.13 36.07
N LYS A 436 -6.10 3.40 34.97
CA LYS A 436 -6.70 2.08 34.71
C LYS A 436 -6.11 0.98 35.60
N TYR A 437 -4.84 1.08 35.99
CA TYR A 437 -4.19 0.15 36.93
C TYR A 437 -4.46 0.46 38.42
N GLY A 438 -5.46 1.31 38.72
CA GLY A 438 -5.99 1.48 40.08
C GLY A 438 -5.04 2.17 41.07
N LYS A 439 -3.90 2.70 40.61
CA LYS A 439 -3.00 3.47 41.45
C LYS A 439 -3.62 4.83 41.71
N LYS A 440 -4.09 5.07 42.95
CA LYS A 440 -4.28 6.44 43.44
C LYS A 440 -2.95 7.16 43.23
N VAL A 441 -2.99 8.26 42.48
CA VAL A 441 -1.94 9.28 42.49
C VAL A 441 -1.57 9.53 43.96
N ILE A 442 -0.42 9.01 44.40
CA ILE A 442 -0.02 9.05 45.82
C ILE A 442 0.12 10.51 46.24
N GLU A 443 0.69 11.31 45.33
CA GLU A 443 0.75 12.76 45.43
C GLU A 443 0.36 13.40 44.10
N SER A 444 -0.42 14.50 44.16
CA SER A 444 -0.73 15.33 43.00
C SER A 444 0.54 15.95 42.41
N TYR A 445 0.62 16.04 41.07
CA TYR A 445 1.76 16.63 40.37
C TYR A 445 2.21 17.96 40.98
N ASP A 446 3.46 17.98 41.44
CA ASP A 446 4.13 19.15 41.97
C ASP A 446 5.42 19.36 41.17
N GLU A 447 5.40 20.39 40.33
CA GLU A 447 6.52 20.76 39.47
C GLU A 447 7.80 21.10 40.25
N ALA A 448 7.68 21.78 41.39
CA ALA A 448 8.82 22.19 42.20
C ALA A 448 9.48 20.97 42.87
N LYS A 449 8.66 20.01 43.31
CA LYS A 449 9.15 18.74 43.86
C LYS A 449 9.75 17.86 42.78
N ALA A 450 9.11 17.72 41.62
CA ALA A 450 9.66 17.02 40.45
C ALA A 450 11.01 17.60 40.04
N PHE A 451 11.14 18.92 40.07
CA PHE A 451 12.40 19.59 39.74
C PHE A 451 13.50 19.35 40.76
N THR A 452 13.14 19.35 42.05
CA THR A 452 14.07 19.00 43.13
C THR A 452 14.56 17.55 43.00
N LEU A 453 13.67 16.63 42.60
CA LEU A 453 14.02 15.22 42.33
C LEU A 453 14.96 15.10 41.13
N LEU A 454 14.66 15.79 40.03
CA LEU A 454 15.53 15.84 38.86
C LEU A 454 16.93 16.34 39.24
N LYS A 455 17.01 17.48 39.96
CA LYS A 455 18.28 18.05 40.45
C LYS A 455 19.08 17.05 41.27
N LYS A 456 18.43 16.39 42.23
CA LYS A 456 19.07 15.38 43.09
C LYS A 456 19.58 14.19 42.26
N ASN A 457 18.74 13.64 41.39
CA ASN A 457 19.07 12.43 40.62
C ASN A 457 20.15 12.70 39.58
N TYR A 458 20.12 13.86 38.95
CA TYR A 458 21.13 14.30 38.00
C TYR A 458 22.49 14.54 38.65
N ALA A 459 22.51 15.20 39.81
CA ALA A 459 23.74 15.40 40.59
C ALA A 459 24.26 14.11 41.23
N ALA A 460 23.44 13.07 41.38
CA ALA A 460 23.88 11.77 41.92
C ALA A 460 24.64 10.92 40.88
N LEU A 461 24.61 11.27 39.59
CA LEU A 461 25.30 10.51 38.54
C LEU A 461 26.81 10.64 38.69
N ARG A 462 27.51 9.51 38.81
CA ARG A 462 28.97 9.46 38.87
C ARG A 462 29.56 8.57 37.79
N PRO A 463 30.60 9.02 37.06
CA PRO A 463 31.31 8.17 36.11
C PRO A 463 31.85 6.89 36.75
N SER A 464 32.26 6.93 38.02
CA SER A 464 32.74 5.78 38.80
C SER A 464 31.78 4.60 38.84
N ASP A 465 30.48 4.83 38.70
CA ASP A 465 29.44 3.82 38.88
C ASP A 465 29.19 3.00 37.61
N TYR A 466 29.96 3.26 36.55
CA TYR A 466 29.86 2.58 35.26
C TYR A 466 30.99 1.57 35.06
N SER A 467 30.65 0.45 34.41
CA SER A 467 31.64 -0.55 33.98
C SER A 467 32.71 0.07 33.07
N VAL A 468 33.89 -0.55 33.00
CA VAL A 468 35.00 -0.10 32.13
C VAL A 468 34.55 0.06 30.67
N ASN A 469 33.69 -0.83 30.19
CA ASN A 469 33.12 -0.76 28.84
C ASN A 469 32.18 0.44 28.68
N HIS A 470 31.31 0.71 29.65
CA HIS A 470 30.43 1.89 29.62
C HIS A 470 31.23 3.19 29.69
N LYS A 471 32.29 3.24 30.51
CA LYS A 471 33.19 4.40 30.56
C LYS A 471 33.85 4.69 29.23
N LYS A 472 34.31 3.64 28.54
CA LYS A 472 34.91 3.74 27.21
C LYS A 472 33.91 4.21 26.17
N ILE A 473 32.68 3.71 26.22
CA ILE A 473 31.58 4.07 25.31
C ILE A 473 31.21 5.57 25.42
N TYR A 474 31.07 6.07 26.65
CA TYR A 474 30.75 7.49 26.90
C TYR A 474 31.99 8.40 26.91
N GLY A 475 33.17 7.85 26.58
CA GLY A 475 34.38 8.63 26.37
C GLY A 475 34.99 9.26 27.64
N PHE A 476 34.73 8.72 28.83
CA PHE A 476 35.22 9.26 30.10
C PHE A 476 36.74 9.12 30.24
N THR A 477 37.47 10.21 29.96
CA THR A 477 38.85 10.43 30.42
C THR A 477 38.84 11.10 31.80
N THR A 478 40.00 11.19 32.48
CA THR A 478 40.09 11.88 33.79
C THR A 478 39.62 13.33 33.73
N GLU A 479 39.92 14.05 32.65
CA GLU A 479 39.45 15.42 32.41
C GLU A 479 37.94 15.46 32.17
N GLU A 480 37.40 14.49 31.44
CA GLU A 480 35.97 14.38 31.16
C GLU A 480 35.14 14.02 32.39
N GLU A 481 35.69 13.19 33.29
CA GLU A 481 35.06 12.90 34.58
C GLU A 481 34.95 14.18 35.43
N GLN A 482 35.96 15.06 35.39
CA GLN A 482 35.92 16.36 36.09
C GLN A 482 34.85 17.28 35.48
N ARG A 483 34.85 17.48 34.16
CA ARG A 483 33.82 18.30 33.48
C ARG A 483 32.41 17.76 33.71
N PHE A 484 32.25 16.44 33.78
CA PHE A 484 30.96 15.82 34.09
C PHE A 484 30.48 16.12 35.51
N VAL A 485 31.37 16.26 36.49
CA VAL A 485 31.00 16.64 37.86
C VAL A 485 30.67 18.13 37.97
N GLU A 486 31.38 19.00 37.25
CA GLU A 486 31.08 20.44 37.20
C GLU A 486 29.66 20.76 36.73
N GLU A 487 29.08 19.89 35.91
CA GLU A 487 27.71 20.01 35.41
C GLU A 487 26.63 19.61 36.45
N ASP A 488 26.98 19.12 37.66
CA ASP A 488 26.04 18.70 38.72
C ASP A 488 24.94 19.76 38.99
N HIS A 489 25.31 21.04 38.92
CA HIS A 489 24.42 22.16 39.25
C HIS A 489 23.72 22.79 38.04
N ARG A 490 23.93 22.27 36.83
CA ARG A 490 23.45 22.90 35.58
C ARG A 490 22.15 22.29 35.03
N VAL A 491 21.40 21.54 35.83
CA VAL A 491 20.04 21.08 35.48
C VAL A 491 19.13 22.24 35.07
N ASP A 492 19.30 23.43 35.65
CA ASP A 492 18.52 24.63 35.27
C ASP A 492 18.68 24.96 33.77
N LYS A 493 19.84 24.66 33.16
CA LYS A 493 20.06 24.85 31.71
C LYS A 493 19.35 23.82 30.86
N LEU A 494 19.17 22.60 31.37
CA LEU A 494 18.44 21.55 30.68
C LEU A 494 16.95 21.90 30.56
N VAL A 495 16.39 22.42 31.64
CA VAL A 495 14.97 22.79 31.72
C VAL A 495 14.68 24.21 31.25
N ALA A 496 15.65 24.89 30.63
CA ALA A 496 15.44 26.20 30.02
C ALA A 496 14.51 26.13 28.80
N PHE A 497 14.38 24.97 28.18
CA PHE A 497 13.44 24.70 27.09
C PHE A 497 12.14 24.11 27.66
N ASP A 498 11.01 24.78 27.44
CA ASP A 498 9.72 24.44 28.05
C ASP A 498 9.29 22.99 27.80
N GLU A 499 9.45 22.47 26.58
CA GLU A 499 9.05 21.10 26.27
C GLU A 499 9.99 20.07 26.88
N VAL A 500 11.30 20.36 26.96
CA VAL A 500 12.28 19.51 27.67
C VAL A 500 11.96 19.47 29.16
N LYS A 501 11.67 20.63 29.75
CA LYS A 501 11.26 20.76 31.15
C LYS A 501 10.01 19.92 31.43
N LYS A 502 8.96 20.11 30.64
CA LYS A 502 7.71 19.37 30.78
C LYS A 502 7.96 17.86 30.74
N LEU A 503 8.69 17.36 29.75
CA LEU A 503 8.95 15.92 29.60
C LEU A 503 9.75 15.34 30.77
N LEU A 504 10.83 16.01 31.18
CA LEU A 504 11.71 15.52 32.25
C LEU A 504 11.04 15.57 33.62
N LEU A 505 10.33 16.64 33.94
CA LEU A 505 9.62 16.77 35.22
C LEU A 505 8.48 15.76 35.31
N THR A 506 7.73 15.57 34.22
CA THR A 506 6.70 14.53 34.14
C THR A 506 7.30 13.15 34.38
N ALA A 507 8.40 12.84 33.70
CA ALA A 507 9.06 11.54 33.82
C ALA A 507 9.61 11.28 35.25
N GLU A 508 10.27 12.27 35.87
CA GLU A 508 10.77 12.17 37.24
C GLU A 508 9.64 12.04 38.26
N TRP A 509 8.54 12.76 38.06
CA TRP A 509 7.37 12.68 38.92
C TRP A 509 6.73 11.28 38.90
N HIS A 510 6.55 10.73 37.70
CA HIS A 510 6.00 9.38 37.54
C HIS A 510 6.96 8.30 38.07
N TRP A 511 8.27 8.47 37.85
CA TRP A 511 9.29 7.58 38.41
C TRP A 511 9.23 7.55 39.94
N GLN A 512 9.13 8.71 40.59
CA GLN A 512 9.10 8.81 42.05
C GLN A 512 7.82 8.23 42.67
N ASN A 513 6.64 8.56 42.11
CA ASN A 513 5.38 7.99 42.58
C ASN A 513 5.38 6.46 42.47
N HIS A 514 6.05 5.94 41.45
CA HIS A 514 6.18 4.50 41.26
C HIS A 514 7.13 3.85 42.26
N LEU A 515 8.29 4.46 42.56
CA LEU A 515 9.18 3.97 43.62
C LEU A 515 8.46 3.91 44.98
N GLN A 516 7.68 4.95 45.30
CA GLN A 516 6.88 4.97 46.53
C GLN A 516 5.79 3.90 46.55
N PHE A 517 5.22 3.56 45.40
CA PHE A 517 4.27 2.47 45.28
C PHE A 517 4.93 1.11 45.52
N LEU A 518 6.13 0.88 45.00
CA LEU A 518 6.90 -0.36 45.21
C LEU A 518 7.34 -0.54 46.67
N ASP A 519 7.70 0.55 47.36
CA ASP A 519 8.10 0.54 48.77
C ASP A 519 6.91 0.36 49.73
N SER A 520 5.68 0.63 49.28
CA SER A 520 4.46 0.32 50.04
C SER A 520 4.04 -1.12 49.76
N ASP A 521 3.78 -1.93 50.80
CA ASP A 521 3.39 -3.38 50.75
C ASP A 521 2.11 -3.72 49.93
N LEU A 522 1.65 -2.84 49.03
CA LEU A 522 0.50 -3.01 48.13
C LEU A 522 0.81 -3.84 46.86
N ALA A 523 2.06 -4.27 46.67
CA ALA A 523 2.54 -5.01 45.49
C ALA A 523 2.36 -6.54 45.59
N THR A 524 1.22 -7.03 46.10
CA THR A 524 0.96 -8.48 46.26
C THR A 524 0.19 -9.15 45.11
N ASN A 525 -0.05 -8.48 43.97
CA ASN A 525 -0.65 -9.12 42.80
C ASN A 525 0.34 -9.15 41.62
N GLU A 526 0.76 -10.36 41.25
CA GLU A 526 1.82 -10.74 40.30
C GLU A 526 1.62 -10.32 38.82
N ASN A 527 0.68 -9.43 38.48
CA ASN A 527 0.36 -9.15 37.07
C ASN A 527 0.30 -7.65 36.72
N THR A 528 1.35 -6.86 36.99
CA THR A 528 1.81 -5.80 36.06
C THR A 528 3.11 -5.15 36.55
N PRO A 529 4.18 -5.14 35.72
CA PRO A 529 5.04 -3.96 35.79
C PRO A 529 5.69 -3.49 34.47
N GLY A 530 5.81 -4.31 33.43
CA GLY A 530 6.72 -3.98 32.33
C GLY A 530 6.23 -2.97 31.28
N GLN A 531 4.91 -2.79 31.11
CA GLN A 531 4.35 -1.80 30.18
C GLN A 531 4.48 -0.37 30.74
N GLU A 532 4.30 -0.18 32.07
CA GLU A 532 4.36 1.13 32.74
C GLU A 532 5.74 1.80 32.60
N TYR A 533 6.79 0.99 32.67
CA TYR A 533 8.18 1.44 32.64
C TYR A 533 8.62 2.01 31.29
N THR A 534 8.18 1.38 30.20
CA THR A 534 8.46 1.84 28.84
C THR A 534 7.95 3.26 28.64
N PHE A 535 6.78 3.62 29.17
CA PHE A 535 6.24 4.98 29.00
C PHE A 535 7.01 6.06 29.78
N ILE A 536 7.44 5.77 31.01
CA ILE A 536 8.23 6.73 31.80
C ILE A 536 9.55 7.06 31.09
N VAL A 537 10.20 6.04 30.53
CA VAL A 537 11.47 6.19 29.83
C VAL A 537 11.34 6.88 28.48
N ALA A 538 10.22 6.70 27.77
CA ALA A 538 9.96 7.37 26.49
C ALA A 538 10.10 8.89 26.59
N ASN A 539 9.60 9.48 27.68
CA ASN A 539 9.69 10.91 27.95
C ASN A 539 11.15 11.39 28.10
N TYR A 540 12.01 10.60 28.76
CA TYR A 540 13.44 10.92 28.84
C TYR A 540 14.11 10.87 27.47
N LEU A 541 13.83 9.84 26.66
CA LEU A 541 14.42 9.69 25.33
C LEU A 541 14.02 10.85 24.42
N LYS A 542 12.73 11.21 24.41
CA LYS A 542 12.23 12.30 23.59
C LYS A 542 12.81 13.66 24.00
N ALA A 543 12.99 13.86 25.30
CA ALA A 543 13.61 15.07 25.81
C ALA A 543 15.04 15.28 25.28
N VAL A 544 15.81 14.22 24.97
CA VAL A 544 17.15 14.35 24.36
C VAL A 544 17.06 14.88 22.94
N GLU A 545 16.12 14.34 22.14
CA GLU A 545 15.91 14.79 20.76
C GLU A 545 15.53 16.28 20.72
N ILE A 546 14.60 16.69 21.59
CA ILE A 546 14.15 18.09 21.68
C ILE A 546 15.27 18.99 22.21
N PHE A 547 16.02 18.55 23.21
CA PHE A 547 17.15 19.31 23.74
C PHE A 547 18.20 19.59 22.67
N LEU A 548 18.63 18.59 21.91
CA LEU A 548 19.58 18.78 20.80
C LEU A 548 19.02 19.73 19.74
N CYS A 549 17.73 19.59 19.42
CA CYS A 549 17.04 20.42 18.46
C CYS A 549 17.04 21.90 18.87
N GLU A 550 16.58 22.20 20.08
CA GLU A 550 16.49 23.57 20.59
C GLU A 550 17.87 24.15 20.91
N LYS A 551 18.81 23.35 21.42
CA LYS A 551 20.16 23.82 21.74
C LYS A 551 20.91 24.30 20.51
N LEU A 552 20.79 23.59 19.39
CA LEU A 552 21.36 24.05 18.12
C LEU A 552 20.65 25.29 17.57
N ALA A 553 19.33 25.40 17.76
CA ALA A 553 18.58 26.60 17.39
C ALA A 553 19.01 27.82 18.22
N GLU A 554 19.28 27.65 19.52
CA GLU A 554 19.85 28.67 20.40
C GLU A 554 21.22 29.12 19.90
N ILE A 555 22.14 28.19 19.60
CA ILE A 555 23.48 28.53 19.10
C ILE A 555 23.41 29.24 17.73
N GLN A 556 22.44 28.88 16.89
CA GLN A 556 22.20 29.55 15.59
C GLN A 556 21.79 31.02 15.75
N LEU A 557 21.10 31.37 16.84
CA LEU A 557 20.78 32.76 17.16
C LEU A 557 22.01 33.54 17.65
N GLU A 558 22.94 32.87 18.31
CA GLU A 558 24.17 33.48 18.85
C GLU A 558 25.30 33.60 17.82
N LYS A 559 25.37 32.67 16.86
CA LYS A 559 26.44 32.59 15.84
C LYS A 559 25.86 32.83 14.45
N GLU A 560 26.07 34.03 13.90
CA GLU A 560 25.68 34.37 12.52
C GLU A 560 26.40 33.44 11.52
N ASN A 561 25.64 32.69 10.73
CA ASN A 561 26.08 31.75 9.69
C ASN A 561 26.56 30.36 10.15
N LEU A 562 25.88 29.76 11.13
CA LEU A 562 25.97 28.31 11.28
C LEU A 562 25.58 27.58 9.98
N PRO A 563 26.33 26.54 9.56
CA PRO A 563 26.03 25.78 8.36
C PRO A 563 24.62 25.18 8.38
N ARG A 564 24.03 25.01 7.20
CA ARG A 564 22.72 24.36 7.11
C ARG A 564 22.86 22.88 7.43
N ILE A 565 21.83 22.30 8.04
CA ILE A 565 21.78 20.86 8.26
C ILE A 565 21.14 20.20 7.04
N GLN A 566 21.82 19.20 6.50
CA GLN A 566 21.28 18.42 5.40
C GLN A 566 20.26 17.42 5.95
N ILE A 567 19.01 17.58 5.56
CA ILE A 567 17.94 16.61 5.78
C ILE A 567 17.64 15.90 4.47
N TYR A 568 17.09 14.69 4.54
CA TYR A 568 16.57 14.01 3.37
C TYR A 568 15.06 14.22 3.33
N LYS A 569 14.62 15.12 2.44
CA LYS A 569 13.20 15.41 2.20
C LYS A 569 12.91 14.96 0.78
N PHE A 570 11.97 14.04 0.58
CA PHE A 570 11.63 13.49 -0.75
C PHE A 570 12.80 12.77 -1.46
N GLY A 571 13.69 12.12 -0.70
CA GLY A 571 14.83 11.37 -1.26
C GLY A 571 15.96 12.26 -1.78
N GLN A 572 15.81 13.59 -1.73
CA GLN A 572 16.87 14.53 -2.06
C GLN A 572 17.45 15.18 -0.79
N PRO A 573 18.77 15.44 -0.77
CA PRO A 573 19.37 16.25 0.28
C PRO A 573 18.86 17.69 0.18
N LYS A 574 18.18 18.16 1.21
CA LYS A 574 17.77 19.56 1.38
C LYS A 574 18.55 20.16 2.54
N ASP A 575 19.25 21.25 2.25
CA ASP A 575 19.92 22.05 3.27
C ASP A 575 18.92 22.97 3.95
N VAL A 576 18.60 22.68 5.21
CA VAL A 576 17.66 23.48 6.01
C VAL A 576 18.39 24.34 7.03
N LEU A 577 17.88 25.55 7.23
CA LEU A 577 18.38 26.46 8.24
C LEU A 577 18.05 25.91 9.63
N VAL A 578 19.05 25.85 10.51
CA VAL A 578 18.87 25.43 11.91
C VAL A 578 17.85 26.35 12.58
N GLY A 579 16.89 25.78 13.31
CA GLY A 579 15.81 26.52 13.96
C GLY A 579 14.58 26.85 13.10
N SER A 580 14.63 26.62 11.78
CA SER A 580 13.46 26.77 10.89
C SER A 580 12.35 25.74 11.17
N GLU A 581 11.16 25.96 10.61
CA GLU A 581 10.05 25.01 10.73
C GLU A 581 10.38 23.64 10.12
N ASP A 582 10.99 23.62 8.93
CA ASP A 582 11.46 22.38 8.30
C ASP A 582 12.52 21.68 9.18
N TYR A 583 13.40 22.43 9.86
CA TYR A 583 14.36 21.88 10.80
C TYR A 583 13.69 21.17 11.97
N ARG A 584 12.74 21.85 12.64
CA ARG A 584 12.01 21.31 13.80
C ARG A 584 11.19 20.06 13.46
N LYS A 585 10.82 19.90 12.18
CA LYS A 585 9.90 18.86 11.71
C LYS A 585 10.57 17.63 11.12
N TYR A 586 11.73 17.78 10.48
CA TYR A 586 12.33 16.71 9.66
C TYR A 586 13.73 16.27 10.10
N VAL A 587 14.36 16.96 11.06
CA VAL A 587 15.67 16.57 11.56
C VAL A 587 15.57 15.33 12.46
N THR A 588 16.42 14.35 12.18
CA THR A 588 16.53 13.11 12.96
C THR A 588 17.82 13.09 13.78
N MET A 589 17.91 12.15 14.73
CA MET A 589 19.16 11.86 15.44
C MET A 589 20.33 11.55 14.48
N GLY A 590 20.04 10.92 13.33
CA GLY A 590 20.96 10.72 12.23
C GLY A 590 21.63 12.02 11.79
N ASN A 591 20.80 13.00 11.48
CA ASN A 591 21.26 14.31 11.04
C ASN A 591 22.10 15.00 12.14
N PHE A 592 21.70 14.89 13.42
CA PHE A 592 22.44 15.52 14.52
C PHE A 592 23.87 15.02 14.68
N TYR A 593 24.11 13.71 14.76
CA TYR A 593 25.49 13.24 14.98
C TYR A 593 26.39 13.42 13.76
N HIS A 594 25.84 13.44 12.55
CA HIS A 594 26.58 13.84 11.34
C HIS A 594 26.93 15.32 11.37
N TYR A 595 25.96 16.18 11.70
CA TYR A 595 26.15 17.61 11.82
C TYR A 595 27.19 17.97 12.90
N ILE A 596 27.19 17.25 14.03
CA ILE A 596 28.22 17.38 15.08
C ILE A 596 29.60 16.97 14.59
N LEU A 597 29.72 15.93 13.78
CA LEU A 597 31.02 15.52 13.24
C LEU A 597 31.60 16.58 12.31
N ASP A 598 30.75 17.13 11.44
CA ASP A 598 31.17 18.05 10.40
C ASP A 598 31.48 19.43 11.01
N TYR A 599 30.59 19.92 11.89
CA TYR A 599 30.61 21.29 12.40
C TYR A 599 30.85 21.41 13.91
N GLY A 600 31.21 20.32 14.58
CA GLY A 600 31.46 20.25 16.03
C GLY A 600 32.44 21.30 16.56
N THR A 601 33.46 21.67 15.78
CA THR A 601 34.42 22.73 16.15
C THR A 601 33.79 24.11 16.30
N THR A 602 32.59 24.32 15.74
CA THR A 602 31.87 25.59 15.77
C THR A 602 30.76 25.60 16.82
N ILE A 603 30.13 24.46 17.09
CA ILE A 603 28.95 24.34 17.98
C ILE A 603 29.28 23.79 19.37
N LEU A 604 30.44 23.16 19.55
CA LEU A 604 30.88 22.61 20.84
C LEU A 604 31.94 23.53 21.47
N LYS A 605 32.11 23.40 22.79
CA LYS A 605 33.20 24.02 23.53
C LYS A 605 34.55 23.62 22.94
N PRO A 606 35.58 24.50 22.98
CA PRO A 606 36.92 24.17 22.49
C PRO A 606 37.56 22.94 23.15
N THR A 607 37.12 22.60 24.36
CA THR A 607 37.60 21.44 25.14
C THR A 607 36.89 20.14 24.78
N ALA A 608 35.80 20.18 24.00
CA ALA A 608 35.04 19.01 23.60
C ALA A 608 35.58 18.39 22.30
N ASP A 609 35.71 17.06 22.28
CA ASP A 609 36.11 16.32 21.09
C ASP A 609 34.87 15.90 20.28
N LYS A 610 34.66 16.54 19.13
CA LYS A 610 33.53 16.26 18.24
C LYS A 610 33.39 14.80 17.82
N ARG A 611 34.50 14.05 17.73
CA ARG A 611 34.46 12.61 17.39
C ARG A 611 33.87 11.82 18.54
N LYS A 612 34.27 12.11 19.78
CA LYS A 612 33.70 11.47 20.97
C LYS A 612 32.22 11.82 21.14
N VAL A 613 31.84 13.08 20.88
CA VAL A 613 30.43 13.50 20.91
C VAL A 613 29.60 12.70 19.91
N LYS A 614 30.07 12.58 18.67
CA LYS A 614 29.42 11.71 17.68
C LYS A 614 29.32 10.28 18.20
N GLU A 615 30.39 9.71 18.74
CA GLU A 615 30.45 8.31 19.19
C GLU A 615 29.41 8.01 20.27
N TYR A 616 29.34 8.81 21.35
CA TYR A 616 28.39 8.52 22.42
C TYR A 616 26.93 8.81 22.02
N VAL A 617 26.68 9.85 21.20
CA VAL A 617 25.32 10.14 20.67
C VAL A 617 24.87 9.03 19.73
N THR A 618 25.75 8.55 18.86
CA THR A 618 25.46 7.44 17.94
C THR A 618 25.22 6.15 18.74
N HIS A 619 26.06 5.87 19.74
CA HIS A 619 25.93 4.68 20.57
C HIS A 619 24.58 4.64 21.28
N TRP A 620 24.18 5.73 21.92
CA TRP A 620 22.87 5.79 22.58
C TRP A 620 21.72 5.72 21.60
N THR A 621 21.82 6.40 20.46
CA THR A 621 20.79 6.32 19.42
C THR A 621 20.61 4.87 18.96
N ALA A 622 21.69 4.14 18.73
CA ALA A 622 21.64 2.75 18.28
C ALA A 622 21.21 1.77 19.38
N ASN A 623 21.75 1.90 20.60
CA ASN A 623 21.69 0.85 21.64
C ASN A 623 20.68 1.13 22.76
N VAL A 624 20.16 2.35 22.83
CA VAL A 624 19.20 2.79 23.84
C VAL A 624 17.89 3.24 23.17
N ARG A 625 17.97 4.13 22.17
CA ARG A 625 16.79 4.66 21.48
C ARG A 625 16.20 3.71 20.43
N ASN A 626 17.02 3.11 19.57
CA ASN A 626 16.55 2.31 18.44
C ASN A 626 16.38 0.82 18.74
N SER A 627 17.21 0.23 19.61
CA SER A 627 17.22 -1.23 19.85
C SER A 627 16.30 -1.70 20.97
N ARG A 628 15.74 -0.78 21.78
CA ARG A 628 14.97 -1.11 23.00
C ARG A 628 13.57 -0.50 23.05
N PHE A 629 13.07 0.06 21.95
CA PHE A 629 11.77 0.73 21.90
C PHE A 629 10.97 0.33 20.65
N HIS A 630 10.08 -0.64 20.84
CA HIS A 630 8.95 -0.93 19.96
C HIS A 630 7.65 -0.82 20.76
N LYS A 631 6.50 -0.64 20.09
CA LYS A 631 5.17 -0.51 20.72
C LYS A 631 4.83 -1.69 21.64
N ASP A 632 5.39 -2.86 21.36
CA ASP A 632 5.21 -4.10 22.14
C ASP A 632 6.35 -4.36 23.13
N THR A 633 7.31 -3.44 23.27
CA THR A 633 8.44 -3.63 24.17
C THR A 633 8.03 -3.37 25.62
N ILE A 634 7.95 -4.46 26.37
CA ILE A 634 7.70 -4.48 27.80
C ILE A 634 9.07 -4.50 28.49
N LEU A 635 9.54 -3.35 28.96
CA LEU A 635 10.84 -3.24 29.62
C LEU A 635 10.73 -3.64 31.09
N SER A 636 11.68 -4.39 31.61
CA SER A 636 11.80 -4.64 33.05
C SER A 636 12.20 -3.36 33.80
N ILE A 637 12.04 -3.36 35.13
CA ILE A 637 12.48 -2.25 35.99
C ILE A 637 13.99 -2.00 35.87
N ASP A 638 14.78 -3.07 35.73
CA ASP A 638 16.24 -2.98 35.61
C ASP A 638 16.65 -2.37 34.27
N GLU A 639 16.02 -2.81 33.18
CA GLU A 639 16.25 -2.24 31.84
C GLU A 639 15.87 -0.76 31.81
N THR A 640 14.76 -0.41 32.45
CA THR A 640 14.22 0.95 32.49
C THR A 640 15.07 1.86 33.36
N THR A 641 15.55 1.35 34.50
CA THR A 641 16.52 2.05 35.35
C THR A 641 17.81 2.30 34.59
N SER A 642 18.30 1.31 33.83
CA SER A 642 19.48 1.46 32.98
C SER A 642 19.27 2.55 31.92
N ILE A 643 18.16 2.50 31.18
CA ILE A 643 17.88 3.48 30.13
C ILE A 643 17.73 4.88 30.70
N ARG A 644 16.99 5.04 31.80
CA ARG A 644 16.86 6.34 32.50
C ARG A 644 18.24 6.88 32.89
N LYS A 645 19.08 6.04 33.51
CA LYS A 645 20.44 6.41 33.92
C LYS A 645 21.30 6.82 32.73
N ASP A 646 21.33 6.01 31.66
CA ASP A 646 22.09 6.28 30.43
C ASP A 646 21.62 7.57 29.72
N THR A 647 20.32 7.82 29.73
CA THR A 647 19.74 9.02 29.11
C THR A 647 20.09 10.28 29.90
N LEU A 648 20.06 10.25 31.23
CA LEU A 648 20.51 11.37 32.06
C LEU A 648 22.02 11.63 31.95
N VAL A 649 22.84 10.58 31.77
CA VAL A 649 24.28 10.74 31.46
C VAL A 649 24.47 11.55 30.19
N ILE A 650 23.67 11.27 29.16
CA ILE A 650 23.79 11.99 27.89
C ILE A 650 23.42 13.44 28.02
N PHE A 651 22.34 13.78 28.70
CA PHE A 651 22.04 15.19 28.95
C PHE A 651 23.22 15.93 29.59
N LYS A 652 23.89 15.27 30.53
CA LYS A 652 25.03 15.83 31.23
C LYS A 652 26.29 15.93 30.39
N ARG A 653 26.57 14.92 29.57
CA ARG A 653 27.61 14.95 28.55
C ARG A 653 27.37 16.09 27.54
N LEU A 654 26.15 16.18 27.01
CA LEU A 654 25.78 17.20 26.04
C LEU A 654 25.89 18.61 26.64
N LEU A 655 25.41 18.85 27.85
CA LEU A 655 25.59 20.15 28.53
C LEU A 655 27.05 20.50 28.79
N SER A 656 27.87 19.48 29.08
CA SER A 656 29.32 19.64 29.23
C SER A 656 30.00 19.99 27.91
N ASP A 657 29.56 19.42 26.79
CA ASP A 657 30.22 19.54 25.49
C ASP A 657 29.72 20.74 24.65
N PHE A 658 28.44 21.11 24.73
CA PHE A 658 27.88 22.27 24.03
C PHE A 658 28.19 23.58 24.75
N ASP A 659 28.45 24.63 23.97
CA ASP A 659 28.66 26.02 24.45
C ASP A 659 27.40 26.58 25.14
#